data_AF-A0A523TKC4-F1
#
_entry.id   AF-A0A523TKC4-F1
#
_cell.length_a   1.000
_cell.length_b   1.000
_cell.length_c   1.000
_cell.angle_alpha   90.00
_cell.angle_beta   90.00
_cell.angle_gamma   90.00
#
_symmetry.space_group_name_H-M   'P 1'
#
loop_
_entity.id
_entity.type
_entity.pdbx_description
1 polymer ?
#
loop_
_entity_poly.entity_id
_entity_poly.type
_entity_poly.pdbx_seq_one_letter_code
_entity_poly.pdbx_strand_id
1 'polypeptide(L)'
;MKVPITWLREFVDIELSIPELAHRLTLAGLEVEEIRFVGLPLPEEKIEGHSDRKRSIGTNVTGLAWDPEKFVVGAVLEVMPHPDADRLVLCRLDDGEQEHTVLTGAPNLFPYKGQGTLKNPLKVAYAREGATLFDGHITGWETFTLKRAKIRGVESYSMACSEKELGISEEHEGIIVLDDDAPVGKPLAEYMGDAVLEITLTPNVARNANILGVAREVAALTGAALKEPSYEFDGKGPSIDGRVSIDIRNPELNPRFVLGLVEGVEIGPSPYWVQLRLQLAGMRPINNIVDATNYAMLEIGEPLHAFDFDVLVERAGGKAPEIITRNPESKERITTLDGVERSLDDFTVLVADTTGALSIAGVMGGAESEVSEKTTRVLLEGAAWNYINIRRTAGSQNLQSEASYRFERGVPPAMAERGVKRGLSWIQQFAGGEIAKGLVDEYPLPPEPSIVEISPADVERSLGILLEIEAIEEILGRLGFEIEGKGDKLRVTTPDHRMDIGEGIVGVADLMEEVARIYGYDRLPETMISDDLPPQYSNKALEREEQIRNLLAGLDLQEIVTYRLTTPDHETRILPAGVKPDDRPYIQLENPISVDRVVMRHSLLASVLEIVESNARFQERIAVFEIGPVYLSAEEGELPIEPLKLAVALTGPRALPSWREPSSTEFDFFDLKGILEALFAGLKVEAVEVSPGEHPSFHPGKCARILIDG
;
A
#
# COMPACT_ATOMS: atom_id res chain seq x y z
N MET A 1 3.50 -1.92 4.05
CA MET A 1 4.52 -2.95 4.36
C MET A 1 4.24 -3.46 5.76
N LYS A 2 4.20 -4.78 5.97
CA LYS A 2 3.97 -5.38 7.30
C LYS A 2 5.29 -5.88 7.87
N VAL A 3 5.63 -5.43 9.08
CA VAL A 3 6.95 -5.66 9.70
C VAL A 3 6.76 -6.37 11.05
N PRO A 4 7.00 -7.69 11.11
CA PRO A 4 7.01 -8.43 12.38
C PRO A 4 8.19 -7.96 13.26
N ILE A 5 7.91 -7.61 14.51
CA ILE A 5 8.89 -7.05 15.44
C ILE A 5 9.96 -8.08 15.81
N THR A 6 9.60 -9.36 15.96
CA THR A 6 10.60 -10.39 16.27
C THR A 6 11.63 -10.54 15.15
N TRP A 7 11.20 -10.42 13.89
CA TRP A 7 12.10 -10.47 12.73
C TRP A 7 12.96 -9.21 12.65
N LEU A 8 12.38 -8.04 12.89
CA LEU A 8 13.11 -6.77 12.93
C LEU A 8 14.24 -6.77 13.99
N ARG A 9 13.99 -7.38 15.16
CA ARG A 9 14.97 -7.52 16.25
C ARG A 9 16.21 -8.35 15.90
N GLU A 10 16.16 -9.17 14.85
CA GLU A 10 17.35 -9.90 14.38
C GLU A 10 18.40 -8.96 13.78
N PHE A 11 17.96 -7.82 13.22
CA PHE A 11 18.80 -6.84 12.55
C PHE A 11 19.18 -5.66 13.42
N VAL A 12 18.40 -5.34 14.45
CA VAL A 12 18.67 -4.19 15.33
C VAL A 12 18.12 -4.44 16.72
N ASP A 13 18.91 -4.11 17.74
CA ASP A 13 18.45 -4.22 19.13
C ASP A 13 17.45 -3.11 19.45
N ILE A 14 16.23 -3.49 19.82
CA ILE A 14 15.11 -2.57 20.10
C ILE A 14 14.81 -2.57 21.59
N GLU A 15 15.27 -1.52 22.28
CA GLU A 15 15.00 -1.29 23.71
C GLU A 15 13.68 -0.54 23.95
N LEU A 16 13.17 0.16 22.92
CA LEU A 16 11.94 0.94 22.99
C LEU A 16 10.71 0.02 23.12
N SER A 17 9.65 0.55 23.74
CA SER A 17 8.34 -0.07 23.65
C SER A 17 7.83 -0.05 22.20
N ILE A 18 6.99 -1.02 21.81
CA ILE A 18 6.44 -1.08 20.44
C ILE A 18 5.68 0.20 20.07
N PRO A 19 4.82 0.79 20.95
CA PRO A 19 4.20 2.09 20.69
C PRO A 19 5.20 3.23 20.47
N GLU A 20 6.27 3.30 21.27
CA GLU A 20 7.28 4.36 21.13
C GLU A 20 8.09 4.20 19.84
N LEU A 21 8.43 2.96 19.47
CA LEU A 21 9.08 2.66 18.20
C LEU A 21 8.20 3.12 17.02
N ALA A 22 6.92 2.76 17.04
CA ALA A 22 5.97 3.17 16.00
C ALA A 22 5.87 4.69 15.90
N HIS A 23 5.81 5.39 17.02
CA HIS A 23 5.79 6.85 17.05
C HIS A 23 7.05 7.47 16.42
N ARG A 24 8.24 6.98 16.77
CA ARG A 24 9.51 7.46 16.20
C ARG A 24 9.61 7.20 14.69
N LEU A 25 9.17 6.03 14.23
CA LEU A 25 9.12 5.72 12.80
C LEU A 25 8.19 6.69 12.05
N THR A 26 7.00 6.96 12.58
CA THR A 26 6.05 7.90 11.98
C THR A 26 6.62 9.31 11.87
N LEU A 27 7.25 9.83 12.95
CA LEU A 27 7.91 11.14 12.91
C LEU A 27 9.08 11.20 11.93
N ALA A 28 9.69 10.06 11.65
CA ALA A 28 10.78 9.91 10.69
C ALA A 28 10.30 9.61 9.25
N GLY A 29 9.02 9.81 8.94
CA GLY A 29 8.46 9.62 7.59
C GLY A 29 8.06 8.19 7.23
N LEU A 30 8.06 7.26 8.20
CA LEU A 30 7.56 5.90 8.07
C LEU A 30 6.27 5.75 8.87
N GLU A 31 5.18 6.27 8.33
CA GLU A 31 3.88 6.30 9.01
C GLU A 31 3.40 4.89 9.36
N VAL A 32 3.25 4.63 10.66
CA VAL A 32 2.68 3.39 11.18
C VAL A 32 1.17 3.58 11.38
N GLU A 33 0.38 3.01 10.47
CA GLU A 33 -1.08 3.10 10.49
C GLU A 33 -1.70 2.15 11.52
N GLU A 34 -1.12 0.95 11.67
CA GLU A 34 -1.61 -0.09 12.56
C GLU A 34 -0.47 -0.85 13.26
N ILE A 35 -0.70 -1.25 14.51
CA ILE A 35 0.08 -2.24 15.24
C ILE A 35 -0.84 -3.41 15.56
N ARG A 36 -0.62 -4.54 14.91
CA ARG A 36 -1.38 -5.76 15.13
C ARG A 36 -0.62 -6.70 16.08
N PHE A 37 -1.17 -6.95 17.26
CA PHE A 37 -0.59 -7.87 18.24
C PHE A 37 -1.06 -9.31 17.99
N VAL A 38 -0.12 -10.23 17.94
CA VAL A 38 -0.36 -11.66 17.74
C VAL A 38 0.28 -12.40 18.90
N GLY A 39 -0.49 -12.62 19.96
CA GLY A 39 -0.06 -13.35 21.14
C GLY A 39 0.68 -12.53 22.20
N LEU A 40 1.33 -11.44 21.84
CA LEU A 40 1.97 -10.54 22.81
C LEU A 40 0.93 -9.76 23.64
N PRO A 41 1.28 -9.32 24.86
CA PRO A 41 0.42 -8.46 25.67
C PRO A 41 0.05 -7.17 24.95
N LEU A 42 -1.24 -6.83 25.00
CA LEU A 42 -1.72 -5.54 24.51
C LEU A 42 -1.27 -4.40 25.45
N PRO A 43 -0.97 -3.20 24.91
CA PRO A 43 -0.60 -2.07 25.74
C PRO A 43 -1.75 -1.64 26.65
N GLU A 44 -1.45 -1.32 27.92
CA GLU A 44 -2.44 -0.85 28.91
C GLU A 44 -2.96 0.57 28.59
N GLU A 45 -2.11 1.39 27.96
CA GLU A 45 -2.44 2.75 27.56
C GLU A 45 -2.97 2.78 26.13
N LYS A 46 -4.03 3.57 25.89
CA LYS A 46 -4.41 3.94 24.52
C LYS A 46 -3.24 4.74 23.94
N ILE A 47 -2.75 4.34 22.77
CA ILE A 47 -1.75 5.11 22.02
C ILE A 47 -2.45 6.38 21.52
N GLU A 48 -2.50 7.41 22.35
CA GLU A 48 -3.02 8.72 21.98
C GLU A 48 -2.01 9.41 21.08
N GLY A 49 -2.31 9.51 19.78
CA GLY A 49 -1.60 10.45 18.91
C GLY A 49 -1.79 11.86 19.46
N HIS A 50 -0.73 12.46 19.99
CA HIS A 50 -0.75 13.88 20.36
C HIS A 50 -0.76 14.73 19.10
N SER A 51 -1.85 15.46 18.86
CA SER A 51 -1.78 16.80 18.30
C SER A 51 -3.05 17.60 18.59
N ASP A 52 -2.88 18.77 19.20
CA ASP A 52 -3.89 19.83 19.17
C ASP A 52 -4.31 20.10 17.72
N ARG A 53 -5.63 20.01 17.45
CA ARG A 53 -6.38 20.31 16.20
C ARG A 53 -6.81 19.11 15.35
N LYS A 54 -8.09 18.71 15.54
CA LYS A 54 -9.04 18.16 14.54
C LYS A 54 -8.44 17.38 13.35
N ARG A 55 -7.80 16.23 13.61
CA ARG A 55 -7.77 14.99 12.81
C ARG A 55 -6.91 13.99 13.59
N SER A 56 -7.52 13.06 14.31
CA SER A 56 -6.77 12.01 15.02
C SER A 56 -6.28 10.97 14.01
N ILE A 57 -4.99 10.98 13.67
CA ILE A 57 -4.29 9.80 13.16
C ILE A 57 -3.63 9.18 14.40
N GLY A 58 -4.41 8.47 15.21
CA GLY A 58 -3.84 7.57 16.22
C GLY A 58 -3.50 6.26 15.52
N THR A 59 -2.32 5.69 15.78
CA THR A 59 -1.98 4.35 15.29
C THR A 59 -3.01 3.35 15.82
N ASN A 60 -3.68 2.63 14.93
CA ASN A 60 -4.67 1.64 15.31
C ASN A 60 -3.99 0.47 16.02
N VAL A 61 -4.54 -0.01 17.14
CA VAL A 61 -4.04 -1.20 17.83
C VAL A 61 -5.09 -2.29 17.74
N THR A 62 -4.70 -3.44 17.18
CA THR A 62 -5.60 -4.58 16.96
C THR A 62 -4.93 -5.88 17.41
N GLY A 63 -5.69 -6.98 17.32
CA GLY A 63 -5.17 -8.33 17.53
C GLY A 63 -5.60 -8.97 18.86
N LEU A 64 -4.88 -10.01 19.27
CA LEU A 64 -5.25 -10.87 20.40
C LEU A 64 -4.01 -11.21 21.22
N ALA A 65 -4.07 -10.98 22.52
CA ALA A 65 -3.05 -11.46 23.46
C ALA A 65 -3.31 -12.92 23.84
N TRP A 66 -2.26 -13.73 23.93
CA TRP A 66 -2.35 -15.11 24.39
C TRP A 66 -1.93 -15.17 25.86
N ASP A 67 -2.86 -15.54 26.72
CA ASP A 67 -2.61 -15.75 28.15
C ASP A 67 -1.53 -16.85 28.35
N PRO A 68 -0.35 -16.53 28.91
CA PRO A 68 0.78 -17.47 28.98
C PRO A 68 0.48 -18.76 29.76
N GLU A 69 -0.48 -18.73 30.68
CA GLU A 69 -0.88 -19.92 31.45
C GLU A 69 -1.85 -20.83 30.67
N LYS A 70 -2.49 -20.31 29.62
CA LYS A 70 -3.56 -21.00 28.88
C LYS A 70 -3.16 -21.40 27.47
N PHE A 71 -2.21 -20.70 26.87
CA PHE A 71 -1.74 -20.95 25.52
C PHE A 71 -0.33 -21.51 25.57
N VAL A 72 -0.18 -22.81 25.27
CA VAL A 72 1.09 -23.51 25.37
C VAL A 72 1.34 -24.38 24.14
N VAL A 73 2.60 -24.76 23.93
CA VAL A 73 2.96 -25.81 22.97
C VAL A 73 2.48 -27.16 23.51
N GLY A 74 1.60 -27.83 22.78
CA GLY A 74 1.15 -29.19 23.07
C GLY A 74 1.85 -30.23 22.19
N ALA A 75 1.79 -31.50 22.58
CA ALA A 75 2.26 -32.63 21.81
C ALA A 75 1.16 -33.69 21.65
N VAL A 76 0.69 -33.91 20.42
CA VAL A 76 -0.23 -35.00 20.10
C VAL A 76 0.55 -36.30 20.09
N LEU A 77 0.31 -37.15 21.08
CA LEU A 77 0.94 -38.45 21.26
C LEU A 77 0.25 -39.54 20.43
N GLU A 78 -1.06 -39.43 20.21
CA GLU A 78 -1.86 -40.45 19.51
C GLU A 78 -3.15 -39.84 18.96
N VAL A 79 -3.58 -40.28 17.77
CA VAL A 79 -4.85 -39.87 17.13
C VAL A 79 -5.79 -41.07 17.01
N MET A 80 -6.87 -41.05 17.78
CA MET A 80 -7.87 -42.12 17.87
C MET A 80 -9.14 -41.75 17.08
N PRO A 81 -9.85 -42.75 16.52
CA PRO A 81 -11.17 -42.51 15.94
C PRO A 81 -12.19 -42.11 17.02
N HIS A 82 -13.08 -41.17 16.70
CA HIS A 82 -14.22 -40.88 17.56
C HIS A 82 -15.25 -42.03 17.47
N PRO A 83 -15.83 -42.49 18.60
CA PRO A 83 -16.75 -43.64 18.61
C PRO A 83 -18.03 -43.42 17.80
N ASP A 84 -18.56 -42.19 17.81
CA ASP A 84 -19.86 -41.84 17.22
C ASP A 84 -19.79 -40.80 16.07
N ALA A 85 -18.61 -40.56 15.47
CA ALA A 85 -18.46 -39.56 14.40
C ALA A 85 -17.26 -39.82 13.48
N ASP A 86 -17.50 -39.94 12.18
CA ASP A 86 -16.43 -40.24 11.21
C ASP A 86 -15.49 -39.05 10.95
N ARG A 87 -16.04 -37.83 10.99
CA ARG A 87 -15.33 -36.55 10.75
C ARG A 87 -14.66 -35.95 12.00
N LEU A 88 -14.62 -36.69 13.09
CA LEU A 88 -13.98 -36.25 14.33
C LEU A 88 -12.95 -37.28 14.77
N VAL A 89 -11.89 -36.78 15.41
CA VAL A 89 -10.83 -37.59 16.02
C VAL A 89 -10.61 -37.15 17.46
N LEU A 90 -10.09 -38.08 18.26
CA LEU A 90 -9.71 -37.86 19.65
C LEU A 90 -8.18 -37.94 19.75
N CYS A 91 -7.56 -36.82 20.09
CA CYS A 91 -6.12 -36.72 20.26
C CYS A 91 -5.77 -36.92 21.73
N ARG A 92 -4.85 -37.86 22.02
CA ARG A 92 -4.16 -37.90 23.32
C ARG A 92 -3.03 -36.88 23.24
N LEU A 93 -3.19 -35.75 23.92
CA LEU A 93 -2.30 -34.59 23.84
C LEU A 93 -1.64 -34.35 25.20
N ASP A 94 -0.32 -34.22 25.23
CA ASP A 94 0.45 -33.77 26.39
C ASP A 94 0.69 -32.26 26.31
N ASP A 95 0.28 -31.51 27.32
CA ASP A 95 0.45 -30.06 27.38
C ASP A 95 1.69 -29.63 28.20
N GLY A 96 2.50 -30.59 28.66
CA GLY A 96 3.68 -30.38 29.49
C GLY A 96 3.41 -30.50 30.99
N GLU A 97 2.15 -30.45 31.41
CA GLU A 97 1.74 -30.72 32.80
C GLU A 97 0.99 -32.05 32.92
N GLN A 98 0.08 -32.34 31.98
CA GLN A 98 -0.72 -33.56 31.99
C GLN A 98 -1.22 -33.95 30.59
N GLU A 99 -1.70 -35.19 30.48
CA GLU A 99 -2.33 -35.67 29.25
C GLU A 99 -3.83 -35.34 29.22
N HIS A 100 -4.27 -34.86 28.07
CA HIS A 100 -5.63 -34.50 27.75
C HIS A 100 -6.17 -35.35 26.60
N THR A 101 -7.49 -35.58 26.61
CA THR A 101 -8.20 -36.06 25.41
C THR A 101 -8.82 -34.85 24.73
N VAL A 102 -8.25 -34.46 23.59
CA VAL A 102 -8.69 -33.30 22.80
C VAL A 102 -9.51 -33.76 21.61
N LEU A 103 -10.74 -33.28 21.51
CA LEU A 103 -11.62 -33.54 20.37
C LEU A 103 -11.33 -32.53 19.26
N THR A 104 -11.13 -32.98 18.03
CA THR A 104 -10.93 -32.10 16.88
C THR A 104 -11.49 -32.69 15.59
N GLY A 105 -11.91 -31.81 14.68
CA GLY A 105 -12.35 -32.15 13.32
C GLY A 105 -11.34 -31.80 12.24
N ALA A 106 -10.11 -31.41 12.62
CA ALA A 106 -9.10 -30.93 11.69
C ALA A 106 -8.65 -32.04 10.71
N PRO A 107 -8.81 -31.86 9.39
CA PRO A 107 -8.50 -32.89 8.40
C PRO A 107 -7.03 -33.29 8.36
N ASN A 108 -6.12 -32.37 8.70
CA ASN A 108 -4.68 -32.63 8.75
C ASN A 108 -4.27 -33.64 9.83
N LEU A 109 -5.17 -34.00 10.75
CA LEU A 109 -4.95 -35.09 11.71
C LEU A 109 -5.48 -36.45 11.25
N PHE A 110 -6.34 -36.50 10.23
CA PHE A 110 -6.94 -37.75 9.76
C PHE A 110 -5.94 -38.77 9.22
N PRO A 111 -4.82 -38.41 8.57
CA PRO A 111 -3.80 -39.38 8.16
C PRO A 111 -3.25 -40.22 9.32
N TYR A 112 -3.20 -39.66 10.54
CA TYR A 112 -2.67 -40.30 11.74
C TYR A 112 -3.69 -41.17 12.49
N LYS A 113 -4.96 -41.12 12.08
CA LYS A 113 -6.09 -41.79 12.74
C LYS A 113 -5.86 -43.31 12.82
N GLY A 114 -5.81 -43.85 14.03
CA GLY A 114 -5.73 -45.29 14.28
C GLY A 114 -4.35 -45.91 14.10
N GLN A 115 -3.29 -45.10 13.96
CA GLN A 115 -1.90 -45.60 13.87
C GLN A 115 -1.30 -46.01 15.21
N GLY A 116 -2.00 -45.75 16.33
CA GLY A 116 -1.49 -45.93 17.69
C GLY A 116 -0.64 -44.74 18.15
N THR A 117 0.20 -44.95 19.17
CA THR A 117 1.13 -43.91 19.63
C THR A 117 2.10 -43.53 18.52
N LEU A 118 2.13 -42.24 18.20
CA LEU A 118 2.98 -41.68 17.16
C LEU A 118 4.45 -41.83 17.56
N LYS A 119 5.26 -42.29 16.61
CA LYS A 119 6.71 -42.41 16.81
C LYS A 119 7.34 -41.04 17.11
N ASN A 120 6.88 -40.02 16.40
CA ASN A 120 7.22 -38.63 16.61
C ASN A 120 5.92 -37.88 16.94
N PRO A 121 5.74 -37.41 18.19
CA PRO A 121 4.57 -36.62 18.56
C PRO A 121 4.47 -35.33 17.74
N LEU A 122 3.27 -34.98 17.26
CA LEU A 122 3.06 -33.73 16.53
C LEU A 122 3.02 -32.57 17.51
N LYS A 123 3.87 -31.57 17.32
CA LYS A 123 3.86 -30.33 18.09
C LYS A 123 2.74 -29.44 17.57
N VAL A 124 1.90 -28.91 18.46
CA VAL A 124 0.72 -28.12 18.08
C VAL A 124 0.55 -26.92 18.98
N ALA A 125 -0.11 -25.88 18.46
CA ALA A 125 -0.57 -24.79 19.31
C ALA A 125 -1.80 -25.25 20.12
N TYR A 126 -1.73 -25.18 21.45
CA TYR A 126 -2.76 -25.69 22.34
C TYR A 126 -3.32 -24.60 23.26
N ALA A 127 -4.64 -24.56 23.38
CA ALA A 127 -5.38 -23.67 24.27
C ALA A 127 -6.15 -24.46 25.34
N ARG A 128 -5.89 -24.11 26.61
CA ARG A 128 -6.51 -24.66 27.81
C ARG A 128 -7.91 -24.08 28.05
N GLU A 129 -8.63 -24.67 29.00
CA GLU A 129 -9.95 -24.19 29.45
C GLU A 129 -9.88 -22.71 29.89
N GLY A 130 -10.86 -21.90 29.47
CA GLY A 130 -10.91 -20.48 29.80
C GLY A 130 -10.03 -19.58 28.92
N ALA A 131 -9.38 -20.10 27.89
CA ALA A 131 -8.68 -19.28 26.89
C ALA A 131 -9.69 -18.51 26.01
N THR A 132 -9.34 -17.28 25.64
CA THR A 132 -10.13 -16.44 24.73
C THR A 132 -9.49 -16.44 23.35
N LEU A 133 -10.25 -16.83 22.33
CA LEU A 133 -9.81 -17.11 20.95
C LEU A 133 -10.75 -16.40 19.97
N PHE A 134 -10.35 -16.26 18.71
CA PHE A 134 -11.29 -15.94 17.64
C PHE A 134 -12.09 -17.17 17.20
N ASP A 135 -13.34 -16.97 16.77
CA ASP A 135 -14.18 -18.04 16.23
C ASP A 135 -13.75 -18.39 14.79
N GLY A 136 -13.20 -19.60 14.62
CA GLY A 136 -12.77 -20.11 13.32
C GLY A 136 -13.90 -20.34 12.31
N HIS A 137 -15.18 -20.33 12.73
CA HIS A 137 -16.34 -20.63 11.89
C HIS A 137 -17.11 -19.39 11.40
N ILE A 138 -16.79 -18.19 11.90
CA ILE A 138 -17.46 -16.94 11.54
C ILE A 138 -16.54 -16.14 10.61
N THR A 139 -17.12 -15.40 9.66
CA THR A 139 -16.36 -14.44 8.84
C THR A 139 -16.06 -13.20 9.66
N GLY A 140 -14.79 -12.81 9.74
CA GLY A 140 -14.32 -11.70 10.56
C GLY A 140 -13.76 -12.15 11.92
N TRP A 141 -13.50 -11.17 12.79
CA TRP A 141 -12.73 -11.32 14.02
C TRP A 141 -13.62 -11.21 15.26
N GLU A 142 -14.41 -12.26 15.55
CA GLU A 142 -15.24 -12.35 16.76
C GLU A 142 -14.61 -13.28 17.79
N THR A 143 -14.49 -12.83 19.04
CA THR A 143 -13.86 -13.62 20.10
C THR A 143 -14.86 -14.46 20.90
N PHE A 144 -14.48 -15.67 21.28
CA PHE A 144 -15.19 -16.49 22.25
C PHE A 144 -14.23 -17.03 23.33
N THR A 145 -14.77 -17.55 24.43
CA THR A 145 -13.97 -18.15 25.51
C THR A 145 -14.27 -19.64 25.63
N LEU A 146 -13.23 -20.47 25.67
CA LEU A 146 -13.35 -21.92 25.84
C LEU A 146 -14.01 -22.25 27.18
N LYS A 147 -15.10 -23.02 27.11
CA LYS A 147 -15.86 -23.51 28.26
C LYS A 147 -16.06 -25.00 28.12
N ARG A 148 -16.06 -25.72 29.24
CA ARG A 148 -16.36 -27.14 29.26
C ARG A 148 -17.76 -27.44 28.68
N ALA A 149 -17.78 -28.26 27.65
CA ALA A 149 -18.98 -28.73 26.98
C ALA A 149 -18.88 -30.23 26.67
N LYS A 150 -20.02 -30.88 26.45
CA LYS A 150 -20.07 -32.27 26.01
C LYS A 150 -20.45 -32.33 24.54
N ILE A 151 -19.50 -32.69 23.68
CA ILE A 151 -19.70 -32.77 22.24
C ILE A 151 -19.76 -34.25 21.87
N ARG A 152 -20.92 -34.69 21.37
CA ARG A 152 -21.17 -36.08 20.95
C ARG A 152 -20.71 -37.14 21.97
N GLY A 153 -20.93 -36.88 23.26
CA GLY A 153 -20.64 -37.82 24.34
C GLY A 153 -19.25 -37.68 24.96
N VAL A 154 -18.33 -36.95 24.33
CA VAL A 154 -16.97 -36.69 24.84
C VAL A 154 -16.90 -35.29 25.46
N GLU A 155 -16.20 -35.16 26.58
CA GLU A 155 -15.94 -33.84 27.19
C GLU A 155 -14.91 -33.07 26.37
N SER A 156 -15.22 -31.83 26.02
CA SER A 156 -14.34 -30.90 25.34
C SER A 156 -14.27 -29.61 26.16
N TYR A 157 -13.07 -29.28 26.62
CA TYR A 157 -12.78 -28.10 27.45
C TYR A 157 -11.47 -27.43 27.04
N SER A 158 -10.79 -27.96 26.02
CA SER A 158 -9.53 -27.46 25.48
C SER A 158 -9.46 -27.79 23.98
N MET A 159 -8.52 -27.15 23.29
CA MET A 159 -8.48 -27.14 21.83
C MET A 159 -7.04 -27.08 21.31
N ALA A 160 -6.74 -27.83 20.26
CA ALA A 160 -5.58 -27.55 19.41
C ALA A 160 -6.02 -26.53 18.34
N CYS A 161 -5.28 -25.43 18.20
CA CYS A 161 -5.74 -24.24 17.50
C CYS A 161 -5.27 -24.18 16.05
N SER A 162 -6.10 -23.58 15.21
CA SER A 162 -5.80 -23.08 13.87
C SER A 162 -5.22 -21.67 13.91
N GLU A 163 -4.72 -21.19 12.77
CA GLU A 163 -4.18 -19.84 12.63
C GLU A 163 -5.23 -18.76 12.87
N LYS A 164 -6.46 -18.97 12.39
CA LYS A 164 -7.57 -18.05 12.61
C LYS A 164 -7.93 -17.91 14.08
N GLU A 165 -8.03 -19.01 14.81
CA GLU A 165 -8.38 -18.99 16.23
C GLU A 165 -7.34 -18.22 17.08
N LEU A 166 -6.06 -18.27 16.66
CA LEU A 166 -4.98 -17.52 17.31
C LEU A 166 -4.83 -16.07 16.81
N GLY A 167 -5.56 -15.67 15.77
CA GLY A 167 -5.47 -14.32 15.22
C GLY A 167 -4.26 -14.09 14.30
N ILE A 168 -3.74 -15.14 13.65
CA ILE A 168 -2.57 -15.08 12.76
C ILE A 168 -3.00 -14.81 11.31
N SER A 169 -3.91 -15.62 10.77
CA SER A 169 -4.41 -15.54 9.40
C SER A 169 -5.91 -15.89 9.33
N GLU A 170 -6.55 -15.87 8.16
CA GLU A 170 -7.93 -16.34 7.98
C GLU A 170 -8.03 -17.87 7.78
N GLU A 171 -6.89 -18.58 7.76
CA GLU A 171 -6.84 -20.03 7.58
C GLU A 171 -7.37 -20.76 8.81
N HIS A 172 -8.37 -21.62 8.58
CA HIS A 172 -9.11 -22.33 9.63
C HIS A 172 -9.37 -23.81 9.28
N GLU A 173 -8.84 -24.30 8.16
CA GLU A 173 -9.11 -25.68 7.72
C GLU A 173 -8.47 -26.73 8.63
N GLY A 174 -7.31 -26.45 9.23
CA GLY A 174 -6.57 -27.39 10.07
C GLY A 174 -5.94 -26.74 11.30
N ILE A 175 -5.44 -27.58 12.22
CA ILE A 175 -4.66 -27.09 13.36
C ILE A 175 -3.24 -26.76 12.95
N ILE A 176 -2.61 -25.86 13.69
CA ILE A 176 -1.19 -25.52 13.53
C ILE A 176 -0.35 -26.71 13.98
N VAL A 177 0.52 -27.18 13.07
CA VAL A 177 1.59 -28.13 13.38
C VAL A 177 2.89 -27.34 13.43
N LEU A 178 3.49 -27.28 14.61
CA LEU A 178 4.74 -26.57 14.88
C LEU A 178 5.94 -27.44 14.49
N ASP A 179 7.12 -26.82 14.43
CA ASP A 179 8.38 -27.51 14.18
C ASP A 179 8.67 -28.58 15.26
N ASP A 180 9.36 -29.67 14.87
CA ASP A 180 9.56 -30.87 15.71
C ASP A 180 10.29 -30.58 17.04
N ASP A 181 11.13 -29.54 17.06
CA ASP A 181 11.91 -29.10 18.21
C ASP A 181 11.14 -28.16 19.16
N ALA A 182 9.87 -27.85 18.86
CA ALA A 182 9.05 -27.00 19.71
C ALA A 182 8.90 -27.60 21.14
N PRO A 183 9.26 -26.82 22.18
CA PRO A 183 9.29 -27.31 23.56
C PRO A 183 7.88 -27.39 24.16
N VAL A 184 7.43 -28.60 24.49
CA VAL A 184 6.11 -28.86 25.09
C VAL A 184 5.97 -28.14 26.44
N GLY A 185 4.82 -27.51 26.67
CA GLY A 185 4.50 -26.72 27.86
C GLY A 185 5.04 -25.29 27.84
N LYS A 186 5.85 -24.90 26.84
CA LYS A 186 6.30 -23.51 26.71
C LYS A 186 5.10 -22.62 26.32
N PRO A 187 4.94 -21.43 26.93
CA PRO A 187 3.90 -20.47 26.51
C PRO A 187 4.03 -20.08 25.04
N LEU A 188 2.91 -20.09 24.30
CA LEU A 188 2.90 -19.75 22.87
C LEU A 188 3.33 -18.30 22.62
N ALA A 189 2.96 -17.38 23.52
CA ALA A 189 3.37 -15.97 23.43
C ALA A 189 4.91 -15.82 23.44
N GLU A 190 5.62 -16.68 24.17
CA GLU A 190 7.09 -16.69 24.21
C GLU A 190 7.74 -17.50 23.06
N TYR A 191 7.00 -18.44 22.48
CA TYR A 191 7.50 -19.28 21.40
C TYR A 191 7.34 -18.62 20.02
N MET A 192 6.16 -18.03 19.77
CA MET A 192 5.75 -17.54 18.45
C MET A 192 4.92 -16.24 18.51
N GLY A 193 4.82 -15.60 19.69
CA GLY A 193 4.10 -14.33 19.82
C GLY A 193 4.90 -13.18 19.18
N ASP A 194 4.20 -12.29 18.48
CA ASP A 194 4.77 -11.12 17.82
C ASP A 194 3.82 -9.91 17.85
N ALA A 195 4.32 -8.77 17.39
CA ALA A 195 3.53 -7.63 16.95
C ALA A 195 3.97 -7.25 15.53
N VAL A 196 3.03 -6.80 14.72
CA VAL A 196 3.29 -6.41 13.32
C VAL A 196 3.01 -4.93 13.17
N LEU A 197 4.01 -4.18 12.70
CA LEU A 197 3.84 -2.79 12.28
C LEU A 197 3.36 -2.75 10.84
N GLU A 198 2.23 -2.09 10.57
CA GLU A 198 1.79 -1.77 9.22
C GLU A 198 2.26 -0.36 8.86
N ILE A 199 3.29 -0.30 8.02
CA ILE A 199 3.96 0.93 7.61
C ILE A 199 3.50 1.33 6.21
N THR A 200 3.01 2.56 6.05
CA THR A 200 2.71 3.17 4.77
C THR A 200 3.95 3.82 4.19
N LEU A 201 4.36 3.33 3.03
CA LEU A 201 5.59 3.77 2.36
C LEU A 201 5.27 4.75 1.23
N THR A 202 5.90 5.91 1.28
CA THR A 202 5.97 6.83 0.14
C THR A 202 6.98 6.32 -0.90
N PRO A 203 6.86 6.70 -2.18
CA PRO A 203 7.76 6.19 -3.22
C PRO A 203 9.26 6.50 -2.99
N ASN A 204 9.62 7.60 -2.33
CA ASN A 204 11.01 7.97 -2.06
C ASN A 204 11.69 7.10 -0.99
N VAL A 205 10.93 6.43 -0.12
CA VAL A 205 11.47 5.53 0.92
C VAL A 205 11.38 4.05 0.53
N ALA A 206 11.38 3.75 -0.78
CA ALA A 206 11.28 2.41 -1.35
C ALA A 206 12.27 1.38 -0.75
N ARG A 207 13.46 1.85 -0.35
CA ARG A 207 14.48 1.07 0.36
C ARG A 207 13.96 0.36 1.62
N ASN A 208 12.85 0.83 2.19
CA ASN A 208 12.19 0.31 3.39
C ASN A 208 11.07 -0.70 3.08
N ALA A 209 10.89 -1.12 1.83
CA ALA A 209 9.98 -2.20 1.43
C ALA A 209 10.51 -3.62 1.78
N ASN A 210 11.30 -3.72 2.85
CA ASN A 210 11.92 -4.94 3.38
C ASN A 210 12.36 -4.71 4.84
N ILE A 211 12.60 -5.80 5.58
CA ILE A 211 12.94 -5.77 7.01
C ILE A 211 14.29 -5.08 7.24
N LEU A 212 15.32 -5.36 6.43
CA LEU A 212 16.65 -4.76 6.57
C LEU A 212 16.62 -3.23 6.38
N GLY A 213 15.83 -2.72 5.44
CA GLY A 213 15.63 -1.29 5.22
C GLY A 213 15.01 -0.62 6.45
N VAL A 214 13.92 -1.18 6.97
CA VAL A 214 13.30 -0.68 8.21
C VAL A 214 14.27 -0.79 9.39
N ALA A 215 15.06 -1.86 9.48
CA ALA A 215 16.07 -2.00 10.52
C ALA A 215 17.16 -0.92 10.46
N ARG A 216 17.60 -0.53 9.26
CA ARG A 216 18.53 0.60 9.06
C ARG A 216 17.95 1.90 9.60
N GLU A 217 16.68 2.16 9.34
CA GLU A 217 15.99 3.36 9.83
C GLU A 217 15.86 3.35 11.35
N VAL A 218 15.49 2.21 11.94
CA VAL A 218 15.43 2.05 13.40
C VAL A 218 16.82 2.22 14.02
N ALA A 219 17.86 1.63 13.44
CA ALA A 219 19.24 1.78 13.90
C ALA A 219 19.67 3.27 13.86
N ALA A 220 19.37 3.98 12.78
CA ALA A 220 19.69 5.40 12.65
C ALA A 220 18.97 6.26 13.70
N LEU A 221 17.67 6.02 13.91
CA LEU A 221 16.83 6.78 14.86
C LEU A 221 17.16 6.52 16.33
N THR A 222 17.62 5.31 16.65
CA THR A 222 17.92 4.90 18.03
C THR A 222 19.39 4.98 18.40
N GLY A 223 20.28 5.02 17.41
CA GLY A 223 21.73 4.88 17.60
C GLY A 223 22.16 3.43 17.88
N ALA A 224 21.25 2.45 17.78
CA ALA A 224 21.58 1.04 17.93
C ALA A 224 22.44 0.54 16.75
N ALA A 225 23.23 -0.51 17.00
CA ALA A 225 24.04 -1.12 15.95
C ALA A 225 23.17 -1.98 15.01
N LEU A 226 23.35 -1.78 13.70
CA LEU A 226 22.77 -2.65 12.69
C LEU A 226 23.57 -3.97 12.59
N LYS A 227 22.87 -5.09 12.57
CA LYS A 227 23.40 -6.43 12.34
C LYS A 227 23.08 -6.83 10.90
N GLU A 228 24.08 -6.76 10.02
CA GLU A 228 23.87 -7.14 8.62
C GLU A 228 23.75 -8.67 8.46
N PRO A 229 22.90 -9.15 7.53
CA PRO A 229 22.83 -10.57 7.23
C PRO A 229 24.10 -11.03 6.51
N SER A 230 24.47 -12.30 6.71
CA SER A 230 25.54 -12.90 5.92
C SER A 230 25.05 -13.19 4.49
N TYR A 231 25.88 -12.81 3.52
CA TYR A 231 25.74 -13.16 2.10
C TYR A 231 26.67 -14.30 1.69
N GLU A 232 27.37 -14.92 2.63
CA GLU A 232 28.19 -16.11 2.35
C GLU A 232 27.30 -17.34 2.20
N PHE A 233 27.61 -18.19 1.22
CA PHE A 233 26.94 -19.47 1.00
C PHE A 233 27.95 -20.59 0.75
N ASP A 234 27.56 -21.83 1.06
CA ASP A 234 28.42 -23.00 0.96
C ASP A 234 28.30 -23.66 -0.43
N GLY A 235 29.01 -23.09 -1.42
CA GLY A 235 29.04 -23.58 -2.80
C GLY A 235 29.89 -24.84 -3.00
N LYS A 236 29.46 -25.96 -2.40
CA LYS A 236 30.15 -27.27 -2.47
C LYS A 236 29.82 -28.10 -3.71
N GLY A 237 28.76 -27.76 -4.43
CA GLY A 237 28.33 -28.46 -5.63
C GLY A 237 29.26 -28.22 -6.84
N PRO A 238 28.95 -28.85 -7.98
CA PRO A 238 29.62 -28.57 -9.25
C PRO A 238 29.58 -27.08 -9.61
N SER A 239 30.54 -26.61 -10.40
CA SER A 239 30.54 -25.21 -10.84
C SER A 239 29.37 -24.92 -11.78
N ILE A 240 28.80 -23.72 -11.66
CA ILE A 240 27.79 -23.21 -12.59
C ILE A 240 28.41 -22.79 -13.94
N ASP A 241 29.72 -22.57 -14.00
CA ASP A 241 30.42 -22.10 -15.19
C ASP A 241 30.17 -23.01 -16.40
N GLY A 242 29.68 -22.41 -17.49
CA GLY A 242 29.37 -23.10 -18.74
C GLY A 242 28.09 -23.95 -18.71
N ARG A 243 27.32 -23.93 -17.61
CA ARG A 243 26.02 -24.61 -17.51
C ARG A 243 24.85 -23.73 -17.89
N VAL A 244 25.01 -22.41 -17.79
CA VAL A 244 24.03 -21.39 -18.20
C VAL A 244 24.79 -20.13 -18.62
N SER A 245 24.22 -19.34 -19.52
CA SER A 245 24.73 -18.03 -19.92
C SER A 245 23.63 -16.97 -19.88
N ILE A 246 24.03 -15.70 -19.81
CA ILE A 246 23.14 -14.54 -19.79
C ILE A 246 23.45 -13.66 -21.01
N ASP A 247 22.41 -13.20 -21.72
CA ASP A 247 22.47 -12.20 -22.80
C ASP A 247 21.53 -11.02 -22.46
N ILE A 248 22.11 -9.90 -22.04
CA ILE A 248 21.37 -8.66 -21.78
C ILE A 248 21.37 -7.80 -23.05
N ARG A 249 20.24 -7.80 -23.78
CA ARG A 249 20.15 -7.05 -25.04
C ARG A 249 19.96 -5.55 -24.84
N ASN A 250 19.38 -5.14 -23.72
CA ASN A 250 19.07 -3.74 -23.40
C ASN A 250 19.51 -3.38 -21.96
N PRO A 251 20.79 -3.01 -21.75
CA PRO A 251 21.31 -2.66 -20.41
C PRO A 251 20.58 -1.52 -19.70
N GLU A 252 20.00 -0.57 -20.44
CA GLU A 252 19.19 0.53 -19.88
C GLU A 252 17.90 0.04 -19.20
N LEU A 253 17.38 -1.12 -19.63
CA LEU A 253 16.18 -1.74 -19.08
C LEU A 253 16.50 -2.82 -18.03
N ASN A 254 17.66 -3.45 -18.16
CA ASN A 254 18.19 -4.44 -17.23
C ASN A 254 19.69 -4.19 -16.98
N PRO A 255 20.05 -3.34 -16.00
CA PRO A 255 21.46 -3.00 -15.75
C PRO A 255 22.28 -4.16 -15.22
N ARG A 256 21.67 -5.13 -14.53
CA ARG A 256 22.34 -6.31 -13.97
C ARG A 256 21.41 -7.52 -13.90
N PHE A 257 21.94 -8.71 -14.19
CA PHE A 257 21.23 -9.97 -14.05
C PHE A 257 22.17 -11.05 -13.49
N VAL A 258 21.72 -11.79 -12.49
CA VAL A 258 22.51 -12.77 -11.74
C VAL A 258 21.78 -14.09 -11.66
N LEU A 259 22.50 -15.18 -11.87
CA LEU A 259 22.00 -16.55 -11.78
C LEU A 259 22.80 -17.37 -10.76
N GLY A 260 22.07 -18.12 -9.94
CA GLY A 260 22.57 -19.14 -9.03
C GLY A 260 21.90 -20.48 -9.28
N LEU A 261 22.59 -21.60 -9.00
CA LEU A 261 22.05 -22.94 -9.21
C LEU A 261 22.13 -23.75 -7.92
N VAL A 262 21.06 -24.47 -7.60
CA VAL A 262 21.01 -25.45 -6.50
C VAL A 262 20.43 -26.76 -7.02
N GLU A 263 21.07 -27.87 -6.64
CA GLU A 263 20.73 -29.20 -7.14
C GLU A 263 20.43 -30.17 -5.99
N GLY A 264 19.50 -31.10 -6.22
CA GLY A 264 19.08 -32.07 -5.22
C GLY A 264 18.15 -31.50 -4.16
N VAL A 265 17.34 -30.50 -4.52
CA VAL A 265 16.30 -29.96 -3.62
C VAL A 265 15.12 -30.92 -3.52
N GLU A 266 14.45 -30.93 -2.36
CA GLU A 266 13.18 -31.64 -2.15
C GLU A 266 12.05 -30.63 -1.97
N ILE A 267 11.04 -30.71 -2.83
CA ILE A 267 9.91 -29.77 -2.81
C ILE A 267 8.91 -30.18 -1.73
N GLY A 268 8.58 -29.24 -0.85
CA GLY A 268 7.67 -29.47 0.27
C GLY A 268 7.27 -28.16 0.96
N PRO A 269 6.57 -28.24 2.11
CA PRO A 269 6.27 -27.07 2.92
C PRO A 269 7.55 -26.53 3.58
N SER A 270 7.62 -25.20 3.76
CA SER A 270 8.67 -24.55 4.55
C SER A 270 8.57 -24.90 6.04
N PRO A 271 9.65 -24.74 6.84
CA PRO A 271 9.56 -24.75 8.30
C PRO A 271 8.48 -23.78 8.80
N TYR A 272 7.76 -24.12 9.88
CA TYR A 272 6.58 -23.36 10.28
C TYR A 272 6.93 -21.93 10.70
N TRP A 273 8.09 -21.71 11.34
CA TRP A 273 8.54 -20.36 11.68
C TRP A 273 8.71 -19.43 10.45
N VAL A 274 9.07 -19.98 9.28
CA VAL A 274 9.16 -19.24 8.01
C VAL A 274 7.75 -18.89 7.54
N GLN A 275 6.86 -19.88 7.54
CA GLN A 275 5.46 -19.70 7.14
C GLN A 275 4.79 -18.61 7.98
N LEU A 276 4.98 -18.65 9.30
CA LEU A 276 4.47 -17.66 10.23
C LEU A 276 4.98 -16.25 9.89
N ARG A 277 6.29 -16.09 9.65
CA ARG A 277 6.87 -14.78 9.28
C ARG A 277 6.28 -14.25 7.98
N LEU A 278 6.15 -15.09 6.96
CA LEU A 278 5.53 -14.71 5.69
C LEU A 278 4.08 -14.24 5.91
N GLN A 279 3.29 -14.99 6.67
CA GLN A 279 1.91 -14.64 6.99
C GLN A 279 1.79 -13.32 7.75
N LEU A 280 2.63 -13.12 8.77
CA LEU A 280 2.68 -11.87 9.54
C LEU A 280 3.10 -10.69 8.66
N ALA A 281 3.97 -10.92 7.66
CA ALA A 281 4.34 -9.95 6.64
C ALA A 281 3.28 -9.79 5.52
N GLY A 282 2.16 -10.51 5.58
CA GLY A 282 1.04 -10.41 4.64
C GLY A 282 1.15 -11.29 3.40
N MET A 283 2.09 -12.25 3.37
CA MET A 283 2.28 -13.18 2.27
C MET A 283 1.83 -14.60 2.64
N ARG A 284 1.08 -15.25 1.74
CA ARG A 284 0.68 -16.64 1.91
C ARG A 284 1.85 -17.58 1.58
N PRO A 285 2.19 -18.54 2.45
CA PRO A 285 3.16 -19.60 2.14
C PRO A 285 2.67 -20.52 1.02
N ILE A 286 3.59 -21.00 0.17
CA ILE A 286 3.28 -21.83 -1.00
C ILE A 286 4.07 -23.14 -0.95
N ASN A 287 5.39 -23.05 -1.10
CA ASN A 287 6.32 -24.17 -0.99
C ASN A 287 7.70 -23.62 -0.62
N ASN A 288 8.58 -24.49 -0.13
CA ASN A 288 9.91 -24.13 0.36
C ASN A 288 10.82 -23.38 -0.63
N ILE A 289 10.63 -23.52 -1.95
CA ILE A 289 11.38 -22.75 -2.94
C ILE A 289 10.82 -21.34 -3.10
N VAL A 290 9.50 -21.24 -3.33
CA VAL A 290 8.83 -19.94 -3.52
C VAL A 290 8.90 -19.12 -2.23
N ASP A 291 8.69 -19.76 -1.09
CA ASP A 291 8.81 -19.15 0.23
C ASP A 291 10.23 -18.65 0.49
N ALA A 292 11.28 -19.37 0.06
CA ALA A 292 12.66 -18.88 0.16
C ALA A 292 12.89 -17.60 -0.66
N THR A 293 12.33 -17.53 -1.88
CA THR A 293 12.41 -16.31 -2.72
C THR A 293 11.64 -15.13 -2.09
N ASN A 294 10.43 -15.38 -1.59
CA ASN A 294 9.61 -14.37 -0.92
C ASN A 294 10.25 -13.90 0.38
N TYR A 295 10.83 -14.83 1.14
CA TYR A 295 11.51 -14.55 2.39
C TYR A 295 12.74 -13.68 2.16
N ALA A 296 13.59 -14.02 1.17
CA ALA A 296 14.73 -13.18 0.79
C ALA A 296 14.29 -11.77 0.35
N MET A 297 13.23 -11.67 -0.44
CA MET A 297 12.67 -10.39 -0.87
C MET A 297 12.17 -9.55 0.30
N LEU A 298 11.42 -10.14 1.23
CA LEU A 298 10.95 -9.43 2.42
C LEU A 298 12.09 -9.09 3.38
N GLU A 299 13.10 -9.95 3.49
CA GLU A 299 14.25 -9.76 4.37
C GLU A 299 15.13 -8.60 3.91
N ILE A 300 15.57 -8.62 2.65
CA ILE A 300 16.62 -7.71 2.14
C ILE A 300 16.19 -6.85 0.95
N GLY A 301 15.00 -7.08 0.38
CA GLY A 301 14.41 -6.18 -0.64
C GLY A 301 14.62 -6.56 -2.10
N GLU A 302 15.25 -7.70 -2.40
CA GLU A 302 15.45 -8.18 -3.77
C GLU A 302 14.37 -9.23 -4.13
N PRO A 303 13.44 -8.94 -5.05
CA PRO A 303 12.58 -9.97 -5.63
C PRO A 303 13.41 -10.97 -6.43
N LEU A 304 13.18 -12.25 -6.18
CA LEU A 304 13.87 -13.35 -6.86
C LEU A 304 12.86 -14.22 -7.60
N HIS A 305 13.34 -14.93 -8.62
CA HIS A 305 12.53 -15.91 -9.34
C HIS A 305 13.25 -17.25 -9.47
N ALA A 306 12.52 -18.34 -9.35
CA ALA A 306 13.06 -19.69 -9.40
C ALA A 306 12.51 -20.41 -10.64
N PHE A 307 13.41 -20.84 -11.52
CA PHE A 307 13.09 -21.68 -12.66
C PHE A 307 13.39 -23.14 -12.38
N ASP A 308 12.59 -24.04 -12.95
CA ASP A 308 12.97 -25.45 -13.06
C ASP A 308 14.11 -25.58 -14.10
N PHE A 309 15.32 -25.92 -13.63
CA PHE A 309 16.49 -26.02 -14.49
C PHE A 309 16.41 -27.22 -15.45
N ASP A 310 15.70 -28.30 -15.08
CA ASP A 310 15.48 -29.44 -15.97
C ASP A 310 14.66 -29.04 -17.20
N VAL A 311 13.62 -28.25 -16.98
CA VAL A 311 12.77 -27.71 -18.05
C VAL A 311 13.57 -26.79 -18.97
N LEU A 312 14.39 -25.89 -18.42
CA LEU A 312 15.24 -25.01 -19.23
C LEU A 312 16.24 -25.79 -20.10
N VAL A 313 16.85 -26.85 -19.56
CA VAL A 313 17.76 -27.73 -20.32
C VAL A 313 17.00 -28.48 -21.42
N GLU A 314 15.78 -28.95 -21.16
CA GLU A 314 14.93 -29.59 -22.17
C GLU A 314 14.61 -28.63 -23.32
N ARG A 315 14.21 -27.41 -22.99
CA ARG A 315 13.92 -26.34 -23.97
C ARG A 315 15.15 -25.97 -24.81
N ALA A 316 16.34 -26.02 -24.22
CA ALA A 316 17.61 -25.82 -24.92
C ALA A 316 18.07 -27.03 -25.76
N GLY A 317 17.26 -28.10 -25.85
CA GLY A 317 17.60 -29.32 -26.59
C GLY A 317 18.75 -30.10 -25.95
N GLY A 318 18.85 -30.08 -24.62
CA GLY A 318 19.89 -30.75 -23.84
C GLY A 318 21.22 -30.01 -23.76
N LYS A 319 21.28 -28.75 -24.23
CA LYS A 319 22.44 -27.87 -24.10
C LYS A 319 22.32 -26.99 -22.85
N ALA A 320 23.39 -26.28 -22.54
CA ALA A 320 23.33 -25.21 -21.55
C ALA A 320 22.28 -24.16 -21.99
N PRO A 321 21.27 -23.85 -21.16
CA PRO A 321 20.32 -22.78 -21.47
C PRO A 321 21.02 -21.42 -21.53
N GLU A 322 20.49 -20.56 -22.38
CA GLU A 322 20.87 -19.15 -22.49
C GLU A 322 19.67 -18.31 -22.07
N ILE A 323 19.83 -17.52 -21.01
CA ILE A 323 18.81 -16.60 -20.51
C ILE A 323 19.01 -15.24 -21.17
N ILE A 324 17.97 -14.74 -21.81
CA ILE A 324 17.99 -13.57 -22.66
C ILE A 324 17.02 -12.55 -22.10
N THR A 325 17.49 -11.35 -21.77
CA THR A 325 16.58 -10.23 -21.45
C THR A 325 16.36 -9.37 -22.69
N ARG A 326 15.10 -9.19 -23.08
CA ARG A 326 14.74 -8.47 -24.31
C ARG A 326 13.31 -7.94 -24.28
N ASN A 327 13.00 -7.04 -25.20
CA ASN A 327 11.61 -6.69 -25.50
C ASN A 327 10.91 -7.81 -26.30
N PRO A 328 9.56 -7.85 -26.31
CA PRO A 328 8.80 -8.83 -27.06
C PRO A 328 9.01 -8.70 -28.57
N GLU A 329 8.93 -9.84 -29.24
CA GLU A 329 8.78 -9.92 -30.68
C GLU A 329 7.34 -9.58 -31.09
N SER A 330 7.15 -9.23 -32.37
CA SER A 330 5.83 -8.84 -32.88
C SER A 330 4.80 -9.95 -32.66
N LYS A 331 3.74 -9.64 -31.89
CA LYS A 331 2.62 -10.53 -31.53
C LYS A 331 3.02 -11.71 -30.62
N GLU A 332 4.17 -11.61 -29.95
CA GLU A 332 4.55 -12.56 -28.91
C GLU A 332 3.53 -12.56 -27.77
N ARG A 333 3.28 -13.74 -27.19
CA ARG A 333 2.36 -13.97 -26.09
C ARG A 333 3.02 -14.85 -25.04
N ILE A 334 2.56 -14.73 -23.80
CA ILE A 334 3.00 -15.57 -22.69
C ILE A 334 1.81 -15.94 -21.81
N THR A 335 1.80 -17.17 -21.31
CA THR A 335 0.88 -17.60 -20.25
C THR A 335 1.58 -17.44 -18.91
N THR A 336 1.02 -16.58 -18.04
CA THR A 336 1.56 -16.33 -16.70
C THR A 336 1.11 -17.39 -15.69
N LEU A 337 1.73 -17.42 -14.50
CA LEU A 337 1.43 -18.37 -13.41
C LEU A 337 -0.04 -18.37 -12.95
N ASP A 338 -0.79 -17.31 -13.21
CA ASP A 338 -2.24 -17.23 -12.96
C ASP A 338 -3.09 -17.95 -14.03
N GLY A 339 -2.44 -18.58 -15.02
CA GLY A 339 -3.09 -19.28 -16.13
C GLY A 339 -3.67 -18.38 -17.22
N VAL A 340 -3.36 -17.07 -17.20
CA VAL A 340 -3.86 -16.10 -18.17
C VAL A 340 -2.86 -15.94 -19.33
N GLU A 341 -3.35 -16.09 -20.57
CA GLU A 341 -2.57 -15.75 -21.77
C GLU A 341 -2.60 -14.24 -22.01
N ARG A 342 -1.43 -13.62 -22.14
CA ARG A 342 -1.27 -12.16 -22.19
C ARG A 342 -0.65 -11.70 -23.50
N SER A 343 -1.17 -10.58 -24.01
CA SER A 343 -0.56 -9.82 -25.10
C SER A 343 0.44 -8.82 -24.55
N LEU A 344 1.61 -8.74 -25.18
CA LEU A 344 2.73 -7.95 -24.70
C LEU A 344 2.86 -6.65 -25.51
N ASP A 345 3.00 -5.53 -24.80
CA ASP A 345 3.32 -4.24 -25.41
C ASP A 345 4.81 -4.16 -25.78
N ASP A 346 5.17 -3.37 -26.78
CA ASP A 346 6.54 -3.24 -27.31
C ASP A 346 7.57 -2.80 -26.26
N PHE A 347 7.16 -2.00 -25.28
CA PHE A 347 8.00 -1.55 -24.18
C PHE A 347 8.21 -2.63 -23.10
N THR A 348 7.41 -3.70 -23.05
CA THR A 348 7.51 -4.73 -22.01
C THR A 348 8.89 -5.39 -22.05
N VAL A 349 9.49 -5.68 -20.90
CA VAL A 349 10.73 -6.47 -20.83
C VAL A 349 10.39 -7.90 -20.46
N LEU A 350 11.05 -8.84 -21.11
CA LEU A 350 10.88 -10.27 -20.90
C LEU A 350 12.19 -10.89 -20.46
N VAL A 351 12.09 -11.89 -19.59
CA VAL A 351 13.11 -12.93 -19.47
C VAL A 351 12.70 -14.03 -20.43
N ALA A 352 13.60 -14.41 -21.32
CA ALA A 352 13.36 -15.39 -22.38
C ALA A 352 14.53 -16.38 -22.48
N ASP A 353 14.32 -17.46 -23.22
CA ASP A 353 15.39 -18.32 -23.70
C ASP A 353 15.43 -18.31 -25.23
N THR A 354 16.24 -19.20 -25.81
CA THR A 354 16.33 -19.38 -27.27
C THR A 354 15.03 -19.87 -27.91
N THR A 355 14.06 -20.34 -27.12
CA THR A 355 12.80 -20.94 -27.57
C THR A 355 11.64 -19.95 -27.46
N GLY A 356 11.64 -19.07 -26.45
CA GLY A 356 10.60 -18.05 -26.26
C GLY A 356 10.63 -17.38 -24.89
N ALA A 357 9.60 -16.59 -24.58
CA ALA A 357 9.45 -15.94 -23.30
C ALA A 357 9.26 -16.93 -22.13
N LEU A 358 9.93 -16.66 -21.01
CA LEU A 358 9.85 -17.40 -19.75
C LEU A 358 9.07 -16.62 -18.68
N SER A 359 9.20 -15.30 -18.65
CA SER A 359 8.47 -14.44 -17.70
C SER A 359 8.34 -13.00 -18.21
N ILE A 360 7.40 -12.26 -17.61
CA ILE A 360 7.35 -10.80 -17.70
C ILE A 360 8.29 -10.26 -16.64
N ALA A 361 9.39 -9.64 -17.08
CA ALA A 361 10.51 -9.24 -16.21
C ALA A 361 10.04 -8.37 -15.06
N GLY A 362 10.43 -8.73 -13.83
CA GLY A 362 10.11 -7.99 -12.61
C GLY A 362 8.61 -7.89 -12.26
N VAL A 363 7.72 -8.61 -12.96
CA VAL A 363 6.27 -8.55 -12.74
C VAL A 363 5.66 -9.90 -12.42
N MET A 364 5.81 -10.89 -13.31
CA MET A 364 5.16 -12.19 -13.17
C MET A 364 5.88 -13.31 -13.93
N GLY A 365 6.07 -14.46 -13.28
CA GLY A 365 6.59 -15.67 -13.91
C GLY A 365 5.67 -16.24 -14.98
N GLY A 366 6.25 -16.95 -15.95
CA GLY A 366 5.49 -17.77 -16.89
C GLY A 366 5.22 -19.18 -16.34
N ALA A 367 4.13 -19.79 -16.79
CA ALA A 367 3.72 -21.12 -16.33
C ALA A 367 4.61 -22.26 -16.86
N GLU A 368 5.34 -22.06 -17.96
CA GLU A 368 6.07 -23.15 -18.63
C GLU A 368 7.32 -23.61 -17.90
N SER A 369 7.96 -22.75 -17.11
CA SER A 369 9.22 -23.00 -16.40
C SER A 369 9.07 -22.99 -14.88
N GLU A 370 7.84 -23.12 -14.39
CA GLU A 370 7.50 -23.11 -12.96
C GLU A 370 8.10 -24.31 -12.22
N VAL A 371 8.48 -24.10 -10.96
CA VAL A 371 8.85 -25.16 -10.03
C VAL A 371 7.63 -26.04 -9.74
N SER A 372 7.79 -27.35 -9.93
CA SER A 372 6.77 -28.37 -9.68
C SER A 372 7.20 -29.33 -8.58
N GLU A 373 6.30 -30.21 -8.12
CA GLU A 373 6.63 -31.27 -7.14
C GLU A 373 7.77 -32.21 -7.59
N LYS A 374 8.10 -32.22 -8.89
CA LYS A 374 9.16 -33.06 -9.47
C LYS A 374 10.50 -32.35 -9.60
N THR A 375 10.54 -31.04 -9.37
CA THR A 375 11.74 -30.22 -9.56
C THR A 375 12.82 -30.66 -8.58
N THR A 376 14.01 -30.94 -9.10
CA THR A 376 15.18 -31.29 -8.26
C THR A 376 16.33 -30.31 -8.44
N ARG A 377 16.30 -29.50 -9.50
CA ARG A 377 17.33 -28.52 -9.83
C ARG A 377 16.67 -27.17 -10.07
N VAL A 378 17.06 -26.17 -9.29
CA VAL A 378 16.48 -24.83 -9.34
C VAL A 378 17.53 -23.82 -9.77
N LEU A 379 17.21 -23.08 -10.83
CA LEU A 379 17.98 -21.92 -11.26
C LEU A 379 17.33 -20.67 -10.67
N LEU A 380 18.04 -19.99 -9.78
CA LEU A 380 17.59 -18.79 -9.09
C LEU A 380 18.07 -17.54 -9.84
N GLU A 381 17.12 -16.69 -10.21
CA GLU A 381 17.30 -15.38 -10.82
C GLU A 381 17.20 -14.27 -9.76
N GLY A 382 18.14 -13.32 -9.82
CA GLY A 382 17.99 -11.98 -9.25
C GLY A 382 18.45 -10.95 -10.28
N ALA A 383 17.75 -9.83 -10.38
CA ALA A 383 17.93 -8.90 -11.48
C ALA A 383 17.45 -7.50 -11.11
N ALA A 384 18.10 -6.48 -11.63
CA ALA A 384 17.61 -5.11 -11.53
C ALA A 384 16.94 -4.67 -12.81
N TRP A 385 15.86 -3.91 -12.67
CA TRP A 385 15.03 -3.47 -13.79
C TRP A 385 14.83 -1.96 -13.75
N ASN A 386 14.61 -1.37 -14.92
CA ASN A 386 14.22 0.03 -15.01
C ASN A 386 12.81 0.23 -14.40
N TYR A 387 12.73 0.96 -13.29
CA TYR A 387 11.50 1.09 -12.52
C TYR A 387 10.35 1.81 -13.28
N ILE A 388 10.67 2.73 -14.19
CA ILE A 388 9.67 3.40 -15.06
C ILE A 388 9.05 2.37 -16.01
N ASN A 389 9.87 1.51 -16.60
CA ASN A 389 9.42 0.45 -17.48
C ASN A 389 8.53 -0.56 -16.75
N ILE A 390 8.95 -1.00 -15.56
CA ILE A 390 8.16 -1.91 -14.73
C ILE A 390 6.81 -1.30 -14.36
N ARG A 391 6.78 -0.03 -13.97
CA ARG A 391 5.53 0.69 -13.65
C ARG A 391 4.57 0.72 -14.84
N ARG A 392 5.10 1.02 -16.04
CA ARG A 392 4.30 1.04 -17.28
C ARG A 392 3.76 -0.36 -17.61
N THR A 393 4.58 -1.39 -17.44
CA THR A 393 4.24 -2.80 -17.71
C THR A 393 3.20 -3.33 -16.73
N ALA A 394 3.40 -3.13 -15.42
CA ALA A 394 2.44 -3.53 -14.39
C ALA A 394 1.07 -2.87 -14.59
N GLY A 395 1.07 -1.57 -14.95
CA GLY A 395 -0.14 -0.82 -15.29
C GLY A 395 -0.85 -1.33 -16.54
N SER A 396 -0.13 -1.58 -17.64
CA SER A 396 -0.77 -2.06 -18.89
C SER A 396 -1.27 -3.49 -18.80
N GLN A 397 -0.59 -4.34 -18.02
CA GLN A 397 -0.98 -5.74 -17.80
C GLN A 397 -2.00 -5.92 -16.66
N ASN A 398 -2.31 -4.84 -15.93
CA ASN A 398 -3.14 -4.85 -14.73
C ASN A 398 -2.69 -5.93 -13.72
N LEU A 399 -1.37 -6.00 -13.49
CA LEU A 399 -0.70 -6.97 -12.62
C LEU A 399 0.04 -6.26 -11.49
N GLN A 400 -0.52 -6.31 -10.29
CA GLN A 400 0.15 -5.87 -9.08
C GLN A 400 0.64 -7.09 -8.30
N SER A 401 1.97 -7.27 -8.25
CA SER A 401 2.64 -8.32 -7.49
C SER A 401 3.60 -7.71 -6.48
N GLU A 402 4.02 -8.49 -5.48
CA GLU A 402 5.03 -8.04 -4.51
C GLU A 402 6.37 -7.68 -5.19
N ALA A 403 6.71 -8.36 -6.29
CA ALA A 403 7.87 -8.03 -7.10
C ALA A 403 7.70 -6.70 -7.83
N SER A 404 6.57 -6.50 -8.54
CA SER A 404 6.33 -5.26 -9.28
C SER A 404 6.21 -4.06 -8.35
N TYR A 405 5.63 -4.22 -7.16
CA TYR A 405 5.56 -3.19 -6.12
C TYR A 405 6.95 -2.64 -5.74
N ARG A 406 7.96 -3.52 -5.62
CA ARG A 406 9.34 -3.13 -5.29
C ARG A 406 10.06 -2.56 -6.50
N PHE A 407 10.03 -3.27 -7.61
CA PHE A 407 10.74 -2.84 -8.82
C PHE A 407 10.17 -1.54 -9.42
N GLU A 408 8.87 -1.24 -9.32
CA GLU A 408 8.30 0.02 -9.81
C GLU A 408 8.73 1.25 -8.99
N ARG A 409 9.23 1.03 -7.76
CA ARG A 409 9.82 2.04 -6.88
C ARG A 409 11.35 2.06 -6.92
N GLY A 410 11.93 1.11 -7.66
CA GLY A 410 13.37 0.93 -7.82
C GLY A 410 13.95 -0.03 -6.79
N VAL A 411 14.78 -0.95 -7.29
CA VAL A 411 15.65 -1.81 -6.48
C VAL A 411 17.09 -1.64 -7.01
N PRO A 412 18.09 -1.37 -6.15
CA PRO A 412 19.46 -1.11 -6.60
C PRO A 412 20.08 -2.31 -7.33
N PRO A 413 20.86 -2.12 -8.42
CA PRO A 413 21.52 -3.23 -9.11
C PRO A 413 22.53 -4.03 -8.26
N ALA A 414 23.06 -3.44 -7.18
CA ALA A 414 23.88 -4.18 -6.22
C ALA A 414 23.10 -5.28 -5.47
N MET A 415 21.77 -5.15 -5.36
CA MET A 415 20.92 -6.08 -4.64
C MET A 415 20.70 -7.40 -5.37
N ALA A 416 20.79 -7.45 -6.70
CA ALA A 416 20.62 -8.70 -7.47
C ALA A 416 21.56 -9.82 -7.00
N GLU A 417 22.86 -9.52 -6.86
CA GLU A 417 23.84 -10.50 -6.36
C GLU A 417 23.61 -10.86 -4.90
N ARG A 418 23.34 -9.87 -4.04
CA ARG A 418 23.06 -10.10 -2.61
C ARG A 418 21.81 -10.96 -2.41
N GLY A 419 20.77 -10.69 -3.21
CA GLY A 419 19.53 -11.43 -3.31
C GLY A 419 19.76 -12.87 -3.67
N VAL A 420 20.43 -13.15 -4.79
CA VAL A 420 20.72 -14.52 -5.23
C VAL A 420 21.51 -15.28 -4.16
N LYS A 421 22.56 -14.67 -3.58
CA LYS A 421 23.33 -15.29 -2.50
C LYS A 421 22.44 -15.64 -1.30
N ARG A 422 21.58 -14.71 -0.89
CA ARG A 422 20.69 -14.89 0.26
C ARG A 422 19.60 -15.93 -0.01
N GLY A 423 18.99 -15.88 -1.20
CA GLY A 423 17.98 -16.83 -1.65
C GLY A 423 18.53 -18.26 -1.77
N LEU A 424 19.75 -18.45 -2.28
CA LEU A 424 20.40 -19.77 -2.30
C LEU A 424 20.60 -20.33 -0.89
N SER A 425 21.02 -19.49 0.05
CA SER A 425 21.17 -19.88 1.45
C SER A 425 19.84 -20.32 2.07
N TRP A 426 18.74 -19.60 1.76
CA TRP A 426 17.40 -19.98 2.24
C TRP A 426 16.86 -21.23 1.58
N ILE A 427 17.02 -21.39 0.27
CA ILE A 427 16.64 -22.62 -0.43
C ILE A 427 17.38 -23.82 0.17
N GLN A 428 18.70 -23.70 0.41
CA GLN A 428 19.46 -24.77 1.03
C GLN A 428 18.95 -25.12 2.44
N GLN A 429 18.58 -24.12 3.23
CA GLN A 429 18.06 -24.34 4.58
C GLN A 429 16.66 -24.95 4.58
N PHE A 430 15.78 -24.58 3.63
CA PHE A 430 14.37 -24.98 3.64
C PHE A 430 14.07 -26.22 2.81
N ALA A 431 14.85 -26.45 1.74
CA ALA A 431 14.65 -27.52 0.77
C ALA A 431 15.86 -28.47 0.63
N GLY A 432 16.96 -28.19 1.33
CA GLY A 432 18.20 -28.95 1.20
C GLY A 432 18.92 -28.69 -0.12
N GLY A 433 19.63 -29.70 -0.61
CA GLY A 433 20.39 -29.61 -1.85
C GLY A 433 21.79 -29.00 -1.71
N GLU A 434 22.57 -29.15 -2.78
CA GLU A 434 23.92 -28.64 -2.91
C GLU A 434 23.94 -27.42 -3.83
N ILE A 435 24.42 -26.28 -3.31
CA ILE A 435 24.57 -25.05 -4.08
C ILE A 435 25.78 -25.19 -5.00
N ALA A 436 25.61 -24.84 -6.28
CA ALA A 436 26.68 -24.82 -7.26
C ALA A 436 27.78 -23.83 -6.88
N LYS A 437 29.02 -24.12 -7.30
CA LYS A 437 30.14 -23.20 -7.08
C LYS A 437 30.10 -22.03 -8.07
N GLY A 438 30.03 -20.82 -7.54
CA GLY A 438 30.04 -19.57 -8.31
C GLY A 438 28.64 -19.06 -8.65
N LEU A 439 28.59 -17.91 -9.30
CA LEU A 439 27.38 -17.27 -9.85
C LEU A 439 27.69 -16.87 -11.29
N VAL A 440 26.67 -16.82 -12.14
CA VAL A 440 26.78 -16.16 -13.46
C VAL A 440 26.20 -14.76 -13.29
N ASP A 441 27.01 -13.73 -13.52
CA ASP A 441 26.68 -12.33 -13.23
C ASP A 441 27.07 -11.45 -14.42
N GLU A 442 26.07 -10.84 -15.04
CA GLU A 442 26.26 -9.85 -16.09
C GLU A 442 25.83 -8.48 -15.57
N TYR A 443 26.78 -7.54 -15.50
CA TYR A 443 26.58 -6.19 -14.97
C TYR A 443 27.03 -5.10 -15.97
N PRO A 444 26.36 -4.98 -17.13
CA PRO A 444 26.79 -4.08 -18.19
C PRO A 444 26.67 -2.58 -17.87
N LEU A 445 25.82 -2.19 -16.91
CA LEU A 445 25.56 -0.78 -16.60
C LEU A 445 25.55 -0.51 -15.07
N PRO A 446 26.73 -0.48 -14.43
CA PRO A 446 26.84 -0.12 -13.02
C PRO A 446 26.55 1.37 -12.79
N PRO A 447 25.71 1.74 -11.79
CA PRO A 447 25.42 3.12 -11.46
C PRO A 447 26.62 3.77 -10.75
N GLU A 448 26.81 5.07 -10.98
CA GLU A 448 27.77 5.88 -10.23
C GLU A 448 27.09 6.42 -8.96
N PRO A 449 27.75 6.38 -7.79
CA PRO A 449 27.18 6.91 -6.54
C PRO A 449 27.13 8.43 -6.59
N SER A 450 26.01 9.02 -6.14
CA SER A 450 25.91 10.48 -6.01
C SER A 450 26.82 10.98 -4.89
N ILE A 451 27.50 12.09 -5.16
CA ILE A 451 28.42 12.74 -4.23
C ILE A 451 27.97 14.19 -4.06
N VAL A 452 27.70 14.58 -2.81
CA VAL A 452 27.19 15.91 -2.47
C VAL A 452 28.13 16.57 -1.46
N GLU A 453 28.42 17.86 -1.66
CA GLU A 453 29.15 18.65 -0.68
C GLU A 453 28.20 19.53 0.12
N ILE A 454 28.22 19.42 1.44
CA ILE A 454 27.40 20.22 2.37
C ILE A 454 28.27 20.87 3.46
N SER A 455 27.77 21.94 4.06
CA SER A 455 28.38 22.66 5.17
C SER A 455 27.38 22.95 6.29
N PRO A 456 27.84 23.28 7.51
CA PRO A 456 26.96 23.78 8.57
C PRO A 456 26.11 25.00 8.15
N ALA A 457 26.62 25.83 7.24
CA ALA A 457 25.87 26.98 6.71
C ALA A 457 24.66 26.57 5.86
N ASP A 458 24.72 25.41 5.19
CA ASP A 458 23.59 24.88 4.42
C ASP A 458 22.47 24.38 5.35
N VAL A 459 22.85 23.78 6.48
CA VAL A 459 21.93 23.39 7.56
C VAL A 459 21.26 24.60 8.19
N GLU A 460 22.03 25.63 8.55
CA GLU A 460 21.48 26.87 9.10
C GLU A 460 20.51 27.53 8.11
N ARG A 461 20.92 27.63 6.84
CA ARG A 461 20.11 28.25 5.79
C ARG A 461 18.79 27.51 5.54
N SER A 462 18.82 26.18 5.52
CA SER A 462 17.67 25.37 5.08
C SER A 462 16.77 24.97 6.25
N LEU A 463 17.35 24.66 7.41
CA LEU A 463 16.63 24.14 8.58
C LEU A 463 16.49 25.15 9.71
N GLY A 464 17.20 26.29 9.65
CA GLY A 464 17.12 27.33 10.69
C GLY A 464 17.73 26.92 12.04
N ILE A 465 18.59 25.90 12.05
CA ILE A 465 19.28 25.41 13.25
C ILE A 465 20.79 25.45 13.07
N LEU A 466 21.51 25.61 14.19
CA LEU A 466 22.96 25.53 14.22
C LEU A 466 23.37 24.13 14.67
N LEU A 467 24.05 23.39 13.77
CA LEU A 467 24.67 22.11 14.07
C LEU A 467 26.18 22.20 13.77
N GLU A 468 26.99 21.69 14.69
CA GLU A 468 28.42 21.51 14.47
C GLU A 468 28.66 20.42 13.41
N ILE A 469 29.79 20.48 12.72
CA ILE A 469 30.10 19.57 11.61
C ILE A 469 30.13 18.10 12.05
N GLU A 470 30.58 17.83 13.27
CA GLU A 470 30.62 16.48 13.85
C GLU A 470 29.22 15.91 14.10
N ALA A 471 28.25 16.75 14.46
CA ALA A 471 26.87 16.29 14.65
C ALA A 471 26.20 15.93 13.33
N ILE A 472 26.50 16.68 12.26
CA ILE A 472 26.04 16.39 10.90
C ILE A 472 26.67 15.07 10.42
N GLU A 473 27.97 14.89 10.67
CA GLU A 473 28.70 13.65 10.36
C GLU A 473 28.11 12.44 11.09
N GLU A 474 27.81 12.56 12.39
CA GLU A 474 27.19 11.48 13.17
C GLU A 474 25.79 11.11 12.64
N ILE A 475 24.97 12.10 12.29
CA ILE A 475 23.62 11.87 11.75
C ILE A 475 23.69 11.12 10.42
N LEU A 476 24.48 11.62 9.47
CA LEU A 476 24.58 11.03 8.13
C LEU A 476 25.32 9.68 8.17
N GLY A 477 26.32 9.55 9.04
CA GLY A 477 27.05 8.30 9.22
C GLY A 477 26.16 7.17 9.75
N ARG A 478 25.23 7.48 10.67
CA ARG A 478 24.22 6.51 11.14
C ARG A 478 23.28 6.01 10.05
N LEU A 479 23.07 6.82 9.00
CA LEU A 479 22.29 6.45 7.81
C LEU A 479 23.11 5.70 6.76
N GLY A 480 24.40 5.45 7.03
CA GLY A 480 25.28 4.70 6.14
C GLY A 480 25.91 5.52 5.02
N PHE A 481 25.83 6.86 5.05
CA PHE A 481 26.58 7.69 4.12
C PHE A 481 28.08 7.62 4.43
N GLU A 482 28.91 7.53 3.40
CA GLU A 482 30.35 7.67 3.56
C GLU A 482 30.72 9.15 3.55
N ILE A 483 31.46 9.58 4.56
CA ILE A 483 31.74 10.99 4.80
C ILE A 483 33.24 11.23 4.80
N GLU A 484 33.68 12.18 3.98
CA GLU A 484 35.05 12.66 3.95
C GLU A 484 35.09 14.13 4.35
N GLY A 485 35.85 14.45 5.41
CA GLY A 485 36.03 15.83 5.85
C GLY A 485 37.05 16.61 5.01
N LYS A 486 36.65 17.78 4.50
CA LYS A 486 37.56 18.78 3.91
C LYS A 486 37.26 20.16 4.47
N GLY A 487 38.00 20.56 5.52
CA GLY A 487 37.91 21.92 6.07
C GLY A 487 36.56 22.21 6.72
N ASP A 488 35.80 23.15 6.15
CA ASP A 488 34.45 23.58 6.59
C ASP A 488 33.31 22.86 5.86
N LYS A 489 33.63 21.85 5.04
CA LYS A 489 32.66 21.07 4.26
C LYS A 489 32.83 19.57 4.47
N LEU A 490 31.71 18.88 4.33
CA LEU A 490 31.62 17.43 4.25
C LEU A 490 31.35 17.01 2.81
N ARG A 491 32.15 16.09 2.29
CA ARG A 491 31.89 15.38 1.04
C ARG A 491 31.18 14.08 1.41
N VAL A 492 29.92 13.97 1.02
CA VAL A 492 29.01 12.89 1.40
C VAL A 492 28.75 12.02 0.18
N THR A 493 29.10 10.74 0.25
CA THR A 493 28.85 9.74 -0.79
C THR A 493 27.65 8.88 -0.38
N THR A 494 26.69 8.79 -1.29
CA THR A 494 25.43 8.06 -1.09
C THR A 494 25.67 6.55 -1.09
N PRO A 495 25.10 5.80 -0.13
CA PRO A 495 25.20 4.34 -0.14
C PRO A 495 24.33 3.74 -1.25
N ASP A 496 24.71 2.57 -1.75
CA ASP A 496 24.11 1.94 -2.93
C ASP A 496 22.58 1.70 -2.86
N HIS A 497 22.02 1.59 -1.66
CA HIS A 497 20.60 1.37 -1.43
C HIS A 497 19.75 2.65 -1.41
N ARG A 498 20.36 3.83 -1.59
CA ARG A 498 19.71 5.13 -1.63
C ARG A 498 19.66 5.66 -3.06
N MET A 499 18.58 5.36 -3.76
CA MET A 499 18.32 5.89 -5.12
C MET A 499 17.57 7.23 -5.11
N ASP A 500 17.21 7.71 -3.93
CA ASP A 500 16.46 8.96 -3.72
C ASP A 500 17.36 10.19 -3.55
N ILE A 501 18.68 10.02 -3.39
CA ILE A 501 19.61 11.14 -3.22
C ILE A 501 20.16 11.59 -4.58
N GLY A 502 19.75 12.78 -5.01
CA GLY A 502 20.19 13.41 -6.24
C GLY A 502 21.58 14.03 -6.16
N GLU A 503 21.91 14.81 -7.19
CA GLU A 503 23.16 15.58 -7.27
C GLU A 503 22.91 17.09 -7.18
N GLY A 504 23.97 17.86 -6.94
CA GLY A 504 23.93 19.32 -6.94
C GLY A 504 22.94 19.86 -5.90
N ILE A 505 22.10 20.82 -6.30
CA ILE A 505 21.14 21.48 -5.40
C ILE A 505 20.08 20.49 -4.87
N VAL A 506 19.68 19.51 -5.70
CA VAL A 506 18.71 18.50 -5.29
C VAL A 506 19.32 17.63 -4.19
N GLY A 507 20.52 17.09 -4.41
CA GLY A 507 21.22 16.31 -3.40
C GLY A 507 21.48 17.06 -2.09
N VAL A 508 21.75 18.37 -2.14
CA VAL A 508 21.86 19.18 -0.91
C VAL A 508 20.53 19.19 -0.16
N ALA A 509 19.42 19.43 -0.85
CA ALA A 509 18.09 19.41 -0.22
C ALA A 509 17.75 18.03 0.36
N ASP A 510 18.05 16.95 -0.36
CA ASP A 510 17.81 15.57 0.09
C ASP A 510 18.62 15.26 1.38
N LEU A 511 19.89 15.69 1.44
CA LEU A 511 20.69 15.54 2.67
C LEU A 511 20.18 16.42 3.82
N MET A 512 19.61 17.60 3.55
CA MET A 512 18.97 18.42 4.59
C MET A 512 17.72 17.74 5.13
N GLU A 513 16.94 17.06 4.30
CA GLU A 513 15.82 16.22 4.75
C GLU A 513 16.31 15.13 5.69
N GLU A 514 17.36 14.40 5.32
CA GLU A 514 17.94 13.34 6.17
C GLU A 514 18.44 13.88 7.52
N VAL A 515 19.11 15.04 7.51
CA VAL A 515 19.54 15.71 8.74
C VAL A 515 18.34 16.10 9.60
N ALA A 516 17.31 16.72 9.02
CA ALA A 516 16.11 17.14 9.75
C ALA A 516 15.35 15.95 10.36
N ARG A 517 15.21 14.87 9.60
CA ARG A 517 14.46 13.65 9.96
C ARG A 517 15.09 12.92 11.15
N ILE A 518 16.42 12.77 11.15
CA ILE A 518 17.15 12.13 12.25
C ILE A 518 17.37 13.07 13.44
N TYR A 519 17.51 14.38 13.19
CA TYR A 519 17.52 15.37 14.26
C TYR A 519 16.19 15.40 15.01
N GLY A 520 15.07 15.27 14.29
CA GLY A 520 13.70 15.28 14.78
C GLY A 520 12.98 16.58 14.43
N TYR A 521 11.89 16.50 13.66
CA TYR A 521 11.08 17.66 13.28
C TYR A 521 10.47 18.38 14.48
N ASP A 522 10.12 17.64 15.53
CA ASP A 522 9.59 18.13 16.81
C ASP A 522 10.60 18.98 17.60
N ARG A 523 11.89 18.85 17.29
CA ARG A 523 12.98 19.61 17.91
C ARG A 523 13.37 20.86 17.13
N LEU A 524 12.83 21.06 15.93
CA LEU A 524 13.08 22.28 15.15
C LEU A 524 12.35 23.46 15.79
N PRO A 525 13.00 24.62 15.95
CA PRO A 525 12.38 25.78 16.56
C PRO A 525 11.36 26.42 15.63
N GLU A 526 10.20 26.79 16.16
CA GLU A 526 9.27 27.66 15.46
C GLU A 526 9.82 29.08 15.40
N THR A 527 9.99 29.62 14.19
CA THR A 527 10.42 31.00 13.97
C THR A 527 9.47 31.73 13.03
N MET A 528 9.40 33.05 13.16
CA MET A 528 8.63 33.88 12.23
C MET A 528 9.48 34.17 11.00
N ILE A 529 8.85 34.17 9.82
CA ILE A 529 9.50 34.62 8.58
C ILE A 529 9.99 36.06 8.78
N SER A 530 11.29 36.28 8.56
CA SER A 530 11.94 37.59 8.69
C SER A 530 12.14 38.21 7.31
N ASP A 531 11.05 38.71 6.73
CA ASP A 531 11.07 39.40 5.45
C ASP A 531 10.17 40.65 5.50
N ASP A 532 10.40 41.58 4.59
CA ASP A 532 9.57 42.77 4.43
C ASP A 532 8.19 42.36 3.92
N LEU A 533 7.13 42.83 4.60
CA LEU A 533 5.76 42.56 4.15
C LEU A 533 5.55 43.20 2.76
N PRO A 534 5.24 42.40 1.71
CA PRO A 534 4.98 42.95 0.40
C PRO A 534 3.72 43.84 0.45
N PRO A 535 3.62 44.87 -0.40
CA PRO A 535 2.41 45.69 -0.48
C PRO A 535 1.21 44.84 -0.89
N GLN A 536 0.07 45.07 -0.25
CA GLN A 536 -1.17 44.37 -0.56
C GLN A 536 -1.76 44.88 -1.88
N TYR A 537 -1.96 43.98 -2.84
CA TYR A 537 -2.69 44.26 -4.07
C TYR A 537 -4.11 43.67 -4.01
N SER A 538 -5.12 44.49 -4.31
CA SER A 538 -6.53 44.08 -4.34
C SER A 538 -6.80 43.11 -5.50
N ASN A 539 -7.40 41.94 -5.23
CA ASN A 539 -7.93 41.07 -6.27
C ASN A 539 -9.39 41.44 -6.54
N LYS A 540 -9.60 42.39 -7.45
CA LYS A 540 -10.94 42.94 -7.75
C LYS A 540 -11.95 41.88 -8.19
N ALA A 541 -11.52 40.80 -8.85
CA ALA A 541 -12.43 39.75 -9.28
C ALA A 541 -12.97 38.99 -8.06
N LEU A 542 -12.08 38.56 -7.17
CA LEU A 542 -12.44 37.88 -5.92
C LEU A 542 -13.27 38.80 -5.01
N GLU A 543 -12.85 40.06 -4.84
CA GLU A 543 -13.58 41.04 -4.02
C GLU A 543 -15.01 41.25 -4.50
N ARG A 544 -15.22 41.31 -5.82
CA ARG A 544 -16.57 41.42 -6.41
C ARG A 544 -17.40 40.15 -6.21
N GLU A 545 -16.78 38.98 -6.36
CA GLU A 545 -17.45 37.71 -6.09
C GLU A 545 -17.91 37.62 -4.62
N GLU A 546 -17.03 37.93 -3.67
CA GLU A 546 -17.36 37.99 -2.25
C GLU A 546 -18.45 39.03 -1.95
N GLN A 547 -18.43 40.18 -2.63
CA GLN A 547 -19.46 41.18 -2.48
C GLN A 547 -20.83 40.66 -2.96
N ILE A 548 -20.88 39.96 -4.10
CA ILE A 548 -22.12 39.32 -4.60
C ILE A 548 -22.62 38.29 -3.58
N ARG A 549 -21.74 37.42 -3.08
CA ARG A 549 -22.07 36.39 -2.09
C ARG A 549 -22.67 37.01 -0.82
N ASN A 550 -22.02 38.04 -0.27
CA ASN A 550 -22.50 38.74 0.92
C ASN A 550 -23.85 39.44 0.69
N LEU A 551 -24.06 40.05 -0.48
CA LEU A 551 -25.33 40.71 -0.82
C LEU A 551 -26.47 39.69 -0.93
N LEU A 552 -26.27 38.58 -1.62
CA LEU A 552 -27.31 37.54 -1.78
C LEU A 552 -27.60 36.83 -0.45
N ALA A 553 -26.57 36.55 0.36
CA ALA A 553 -26.77 36.02 1.71
C ALA A 553 -27.54 37.00 2.60
N GLY A 554 -27.25 38.30 2.51
CA GLY A 554 -27.99 39.35 3.19
C GLY A 554 -29.46 39.50 2.74
N LEU A 555 -29.81 38.95 1.57
CA LEU A 555 -31.16 38.88 1.03
C LEU A 555 -31.88 37.55 1.37
N ASP A 556 -31.35 36.78 2.33
CA ASP A 556 -31.91 35.51 2.81
C ASP A 556 -31.86 34.37 1.78
N LEU A 557 -30.85 34.40 0.90
CA LEU A 557 -30.52 33.26 0.03
C LEU A 557 -29.36 32.45 0.62
N GLN A 558 -29.41 31.14 0.42
CA GLN A 558 -28.35 30.22 0.80
C GLN A 558 -27.44 29.88 -0.38
N GLU A 559 -26.14 30.04 -0.24
CA GLU A 559 -25.19 29.55 -1.25
C GLU A 559 -25.16 28.02 -1.27
N ILE A 560 -25.18 27.44 -2.46
CA ILE A 560 -24.94 26.02 -2.71
C ILE A 560 -23.74 25.86 -3.65
N VAL A 561 -23.11 24.69 -3.61
CA VAL A 561 -22.01 24.32 -4.52
C VAL A 561 -22.35 23.00 -5.18
N THR A 562 -22.59 23.03 -6.49
CA THR A 562 -22.93 21.85 -7.27
C THR A 562 -21.72 21.26 -7.99
N TYR A 563 -21.83 19.98 -8.39
CA TYR A 563 -20.79 19.35 -9.18
C TYR A 563 -20.65 20.04 -10.54
N ARG A 564 -19.40 20.24 -10.95
CA ARG A 564 -19.06 20.78 -12.27
C ARG A 564 -19.26 19.76 -13.40
N LEU A 565 -19.30 18.48 -13.04
CA LEU A 565 -19.53 17.34 -13.92
C LEU A 565 -20.99 16.93 -13.90
N THR A 566 -21.53 16.63 -15.08
CA THR A 566 -22.93 16.22 -15.30
C THR A 566 -23.03 15.29 -16.51
N THR A 567 -24.23 15.11 -17.04
CA THR A 567 -24.51 14.46 -18.32
C THR A 567 -25.23 15.44 -19.26
N PRO A 568 -25.07 15.30 -20.59
CA PRO A 568 -25.87 16.08 -21.54
C PRO A 568 -27.37 15.92 -21.27
N ASP A 569 -27.81 14.71 -20.94
CA ASP A 569 -29.22 14.41 -20.63
C ASP A 569 -29.72 15.22 -19.44
N HIS A 570 -28.98 15.25 -18.33
CA HIS A 570 -29.35 16.06 -17.14
C HIS A 570 -29.41 17.54 -17.48
N GLU A 571 -28.44 18.04 -18.23
CA GLU A 571 -28.38 19.45 -18.60
C GLU A 571 -29.54 19.87 -19.51
N THR A 572 -29.99 19.00 -20.42
CA THR A 572 -31.12 19.30 -21.31
C THR A 572 -32.49 19.30 -20.60
N ARG A 573 -32.62 18.81 -19.36
CA ARG A 573 -33.89 18.75 -18.63
C ARG A 573 -34.52 20.12 -18.38
N ILE A 574 -33.72 21.19 -18.42
CA ILE A 574 -34.22 22.57 -18.31
C ILE A 574 -34.93 23.04 -19.58
N LEU A 575 -34.89 22.28 -20.67
CA LEU A 575 -35.50 22.64 -21.95
C LEU A 575 -36.87 21.98 -22.12
N PRO A 576 -37.86 22.67 -22.72
CA PRO A 576 -39.13 22.07 -23.09
C PRO A 576 -38.96 20.93 -24.09
N ALA A 577 -39.89 19.96 -24.05
CA ALA A 577 -39.91 18.84 -24.98
C ALA A 577 -39.93 19.33 -26.45
N GLY A 578 -39.01 18.80 -27.26
CA GLY A 578 -38.89 19.15 -28.69
C GLY A 578 -38.02 20.37 -28.99
N VAL A 579 -37.55 21.10 -27.98
CA VAL A 579 -36.50 22.12 -28.14
C VAL A 579 -35.15 21.41 -28.21
N LYS A 580 -34.35 21.73 -29.23
CA LYS A 580 -32.99 21.20 -29.34
C LYS A 580 -32.08 21.92 -28.34
N PRO A 581 -31.19 21.17 -27.65
CA PRO A 581 -30.14 21.80 -26.87
C PRO A 581 -29.17 22.56 -27.76
N ASP A 582 -28.35 23.36 -27.09
CA ASP A 582 -27.16 23.98 -27.69
C ASP A 582 -26.30 22.92 -28.40
N ASP A 583 -25.78 23.26 -29.58
CA ASP A 583 -24.98 22.37 -30.41
C ASP A 583 -23.48 22.45 -30.11
N ARG A 584 -23.07 23.32 -29.18
CA ARG A 584 -21.69 23.38 -28.70
C ARG A 584 -21.26 22.03 -28.13
N PRO A 585 -20.09 21.50 -28.53
CA PRO A 585 -19.60 20.24 -28.01
C PRO A 585 -19.27 20.36 -26.52
N TYR A 586 -19.55 19.30 -25.77
CA TYR A 586 -19.17 19.18 -24.38
C TYR A 586 -17.70 18.80 -24.22
N ILE A 587 -17.08 19.26 -23.14
CA ILE A 587 -15.79 18.74 -22.69
C ILE A 587 -16.05 17.42 -21.97
N GLN A 588 -15.67 16.32 -22.60
CA GLN A 588 -15.89 14.97 -22.08
C GLN A 588 -14.65 14.45 -21.34
N LEU A 589 -14.87 13.83 -20.18
CA LEU A 589 -13.82 13.11 -19.47
C LEU A 589 -13.53 11.78 -20.15
N GLU A 590 -12.25 11.46 -20.32
CA GLU A 590 -11.80 10.17 -20.85
C GLU A 590 -12.08 9.02 -19.86
N ASN A 591 -11.83 9.27 -18.56
CA ASN A 591 -12.01 8.28 -17.49
C ASN A 591 -12.92 8.86 -16.37
N PRO A 592 -14.23 8.94 -16.59
CA PRO A 592 -15.17 9.52 -15.62
C PRO A 592 -15.33 8.61 -14.39
N ILE A 593 -15.49 9.23 -13.21
CA ILE A 593 -15.70 8.52 -11.93
C ILE A 593 -17.03 7.75 -11.93
N SER A 594 -18.03 8.25 -12.66
CA SER A 594 -19.36 7.63 -12.77
C SER A 594 -20.01 8.00 -14.10
N VAL A 595 -20.96 7.18 -14.54
CA VAL A 595 -21.75 7.43 -15.76
C VAL A 595 -22.57 8.73 -15.71
N ASP A 596 -22.92 9.20 -14.51
CA ASP A 596 -23.67 10.44 -14.33
C ASP A 596 -22.78 11.71 -14.35
N ARG A 597 -21.47 11.55 -14.59
CA ARG A 597 -20.45 12.61 -14.46
C ARG A 597 -19.42 12.54 -15.58
N VAL A 598 -19.92 12.59 -16.82
CA VAL A 598 -19.13 12.34 -18.03
C VAL A 598 -18.69 13.62 -18.74
N VAL A 599 -19.38 14.74 -18.53
CA VAL A 599 -19.08 16.02 -19.19
C VAL A 599 -19.03 17.17 -18.21
N MET A 600 -18.28 18.22 -18.53
CA MET A 600 -18.30 19.49 -17.81
C MET A 600 -19.55 20.31 -18.18
N ARG A 601 -20.24 20.90 -17.20
CA ARG A 601 -21.50 21.63 -17.38
C ARG A 601 -21.37 22.87 -18.29
N HIS A 602 -22.32 23.09 -19.21
CA HIS A 602 -22.46 24.37 -19.93
C HIS A 602 -23.38 25.37 -19.20
N SER A 603 -24.21 24.87 -18.27
CA SER A 603 -25.26 25.59 -17.59
C SER A 603 -25.21 25.34 -16.10
N LEU A 604 -24.84 26.39 -15.36
CA LEU A 604 -24.93 26.40 -13.90
C LEU A 604 -26.39 26.27 -13.43
N LEU A 605 -27.34 26.85 -14.18
CA LEU A 605 -28.75 26.81 -13.83
C LEU A 605 -29.30 25.38 -13.80
N ALA A 606 -28.88 24.51 -14.73
CA ALA A 606 -29.29 23.11 -14.74
C ALA A 606 -28.89 22.39 -13.46
N SER A 607 -27.62 22.55 -13.04
CA SER A 607 -27.11 21.96 -11.80
C SER A 607 -27.84 22.49 -10.57
N VAL A 608 -28.10 23.80 -10.50
CA VAL A 608 -28.84 24.40 -9.38
C VAL A 608 -30.27 23.86 -9.31
N LEU A 609 -30.96 23.74 -10.45
CA LEU A 609 -32.34 23.24 -10.49
C LEU A 609 -32.43 21.76 -10.11
N GLU A 610 -31.43 20.94 -10.41
CA GLU A 610 -31.34 19.55 -9.96
C GLU A 610 -31.27 19.46 -8.41
N ILE A 611 -30.51 20.35 -7.77
CA ILE A 611 -30.50 20.45 -6.31
C ILE A 611 -31.85 20.92 -5.77
N VAL A 612 -32.47 21.91 -6.41
CA VAL A 612 -33.81 22.37 -6.01
C VAL A 612 -34.82 21.22 -6.11
N GLU A 613 -34.83 20.46 -7.20
CA GLU A 613 -35.70 19.30 -7.40
C GLU A 613 -35.51 18.25 -6.30
N SER A 614 -34.26 17.84 -6.04
CA SER A 614 -33.97 16.80 -5.04
C SER A 614 -34.37 17.21 -3.62
N ASN A 615 -34.37 18.50 -3.32
CA ASN A 615 -34.70 19.05 -2.01
C ASN A 615 -36.16 19.51 -1.87
N ALA A 616 -36.89 19.75 -2.97
CA ALA A 616 -38.26 20.26 -2.95
C ALA A 616 -39.26 19.36 -2.19
N ARG A 617 -38.94 18.07 -2.03
CA ARG A 617 -39.73 17.13 -1.21
C ARG A 617 -39.47 17.20 0.29
N PHE A 618 -38.36 17.83 0.69
CA PHE A 618 -37.92 17.93 2.09
C PHE A 618 -38.07 19.33 2.67
N GLN A 619 -38.05 20.36 1.82
CA GLN A 619 -38.13 21.76 2.22
C GLN A 619 -39.26 22.45 1.47
N GLU A 620 -40.14 23.12 2.22
CA GLU A 620 -41.26 23.86 1.64
C GLU A 620 -40.81 25.15 0.97
N ARG A 621 -39.73 25.77 1.47
CA ARG A 621 -39.11 27.00 0.93
C ARG A 621 -37.67 26.73 0.57
N ILE A 622 -37.29 27.06 -0.66
CA ILE A 622 -35.90 27.00 -1.13
C ILE A 622 -35.56 28.33 -1.79
N ALA A 623 -34.58 29.04 -1.25
CA ALA A 623 -34.03 30.27 -1.80
C ALA A 623 -32.51 30.12 -1.84
N VAL A 624 -31.98 29.77 -3.00
CA VAL A 624 -30.57 29.40 -3.16
C VAL A 624 -29.90 30.13 -4.29
N PHE A 625 -28.57 30.24 -4.22
CA PHE A 625 -27.75 30.71 -5.32
C PHE A 625 -26.44 29.92 -5.41
N GLU A 626 -25.82 29.94 -6.58
CA GLU A 626 -24.44 29.49 -6.76
C GLU A 626 -23.72 30.49 -7.66
N ILE A 627 -22.46 30.77 -7.32
CA ILE A 627 -21.52 31.42 -8.23
C ILE A 627 -20.53 30.35 -8.66
N GLY A 628 -20.43 30.09 -9.96
CA GLY A 628 -19.54 29.04 -10.44
C GLY A 628 -19.27 29.10 -11.93
N PRO A 629 -18.16 28.50 -12.39
CA PRO A 629 -17.83 28.46 -13.80
C PRO A 629 -18.76 27.49 -14.54
N VAL A 630 -18.99 27.81 -15.80
CA VAL A 630 -19.41 26.85 -16.83
C VAL A 630 -18.24 26.66 -17.79
N TYR A 631 -18.23 25.60 -18.57
CA TYR A 631 -17.09 25.24 -19.40
C TYR A 631 -17.53 25.20 -20.86
N LEU A 632 -17.03 26.10 -21.67
CA LEU A 632 -17.42 26.20 -23.08
C LEU A 632 -16.23 25.80 -23.94
N SER A 633 -16.47 24.90 -24.90
CA SER A 633 -15.44 24.47 -25.85
C SER A 633 -14.87 25.67 -26.62
N ALA A 634 -13.54 25.73 -26.71
CA ALA A 634 -12.78 26.68 -27.51
C ALA A 634 -12.39 26.07 -28.87
N GLU A 635 -11.53 26.75 -29.65
CA GLU A 635 -10.98 26.18 -30.88
C GLU A 635 -10.16 24.91 -30.58
N GLU A 636 -10.00 24.03 -31.58
CA GLU A 636 -9.34 22.74 -31.41
C GLU A 636 -7.88 22.92 -30.97
N GLY A 637 -7.54 22.37 -29.80
CA GLY A 637 -6.22 22.49 -29.17
C GLY A 637 -6.09 23.62 -28.13
N GLU A 638 -7.13 24.45 -27.95
CA GLU A 638 -7.16 25.49 -26.91
C GLU A 638 -7.81 25.02 -25.60
N LEU A 639 -7.48 25.71 -24.50
CA LEU A 639 -8.15 25.52 -23.22
C LEU A 639 -9.59 26.04 -23.29
N PRO A 640 -10.53 25.43 -22.54
CA PRO A 640 -11.91 25.87 -22.55
C PRO A 640 -12.08 27.28 -21.99
N ILE A 641 -13.12 27.96 -22.45
CA ILE A 641 -13.53 29.24 -21.89
C ILE A 641 -14.36 28.96 -20.64
N GLU A 642 -13.94 29.50 -19.49
CA GLU A 642 -14.55 29.25 -18.18
C GLU A 642 -15.25 30.49 -17.61
N PRO A 643 -16.36 30.98 -18.21
CA PRO A 643 -17.02 32.16 -17.70
C PRO A 643 -17.69 31.86 -16.36
N LEU A 644 -17.42 32.70 -15.37
CA LEU A 644 -18.12 32.67 -14.10
C LEU A 644 -19.58 33.09 -14.30
N LYS A 645 -20.51 32.31 -13.75
CA LYS A 645 -21.96 32.56 -13.81
C LYS A 645 -22.52 32.64 -12.39
N LEU A 646 -23.56 33.44 -12.24
CA LEU A 646 -24.43 33.43 -11.06
C LEU A 646 -25.76 32.81 -11.47
N ALA A 647 -26.21 31.81 -10.72
CA ALA A 647 -27.56 31.26 -10.81
C ALA A 647 -28.28 31.47 -9.48
N VAL A 648 -29.54 31.88 -9.55
CA VAL A 648 -30.41 32.08 -8.39
C VAL A 648 -31.69 31.31 -8.64
N ALA A 649 -32.13 30.53 -7.65
CA ALA A 649 -33.38 29.77 -7.72
C ALA A 649 -34.20 29.96 -6.44
N LEU A 650 -35.47 30.29 -6.63
CA LEU A 650 -36.46 30.52 -5.58
C LEU A 650 -37.66 29.61 -5.83
N THR A 651 -38.15 28.90 -4.82
CA THR A 651 -39.40 28.14 -4.87
C THR A 651 -40.04 28.04 -3.48
N GLY A 652 -41.36 27.89 -3.43
CA GLY A 652 -42.13 27.83 -2.19
C GLY A 652 -42.62 29.19 -1.67
N PRO A 653 -43.02 29.27 -0.39
CA PRO A 653 -43.54 30.49 0.23
C PRO A 653 -42.42 31.52 0.47
N ARG A 654 -42.74 32.82 0.35
CA ARG A 654 -41.79 33.92 0.59
C ARG A 654 -41.18 33.87 1.99
N ALA A 655 -42.01 33.55 2.98
CA ALA A 655 -41.61 33.33 4.36
C ALA A 655 -42.22 32.03 4.90
N LEU A 656 -41.49 31.35 5.78
CA LEU A 656 -42.02 30.22 6.52
C LEU A 656 -43.08 30.69 7.55
N PRO A 657 -44.07 29.85 7.91
CA PRO A 657 -45.07 30.19 8.89
C PRO A 657 -44.45 30.65 10.21
N SER A 658 -44.93 31.79 10.72
CA SER A 658 -44.52 32.33 12.01
C SER A 658 -45.73 32.71 12.85
N TRP A 659 -45.52 32.99 14.14
CA TRP A 659 -46.58 33.44 15.03
C TRP A 659 -47.21 34.79 14.62
N ARG A 660 -46.50 35.61 13.84
CA ARG A 660 -47.01 36.89 13.30
C ARG A 660 -47.70 36.73 11.96
N GLU A 661 -47.17 35.86 11.11
CA GLU A 661 -47.66 35.61 9.76
C GLU A 661 -47.88 34.10 9.59
N PRO A 662 -49.12 33.62 9.79
CA PRO A 662 -49.43 32.19 9.76
C PRO A 662 -49.33 31.58 8.36
N SER A 663 -49.40 32.41 7.31
CA SER A 663 -49.26 32.02 5.91
C SER A 663 -48.60 33.12 5.11
N SER A 664 -47.88 32.73 4.06
CA SER A 664 -47.18 33.62 3.14
C SER A 664 -47.55 33.25 1.70
N THR A 665 -47.49 34.21 0.78
CA THR A 665 -47.66 33.94 -0.65
C THR A 665 -46.43 33.22 -1.20
N GLU A 666 -46.58 32.47 -2.29
CA GLU A 666 -45.44 31.89 -3.01
C GLU A 666 -44.56 32.97 -3.65
N PHE A 667 -43.28 32.64 -3.85
CA PHE A 667 -42.39 33.44 -4.64
C PHE A 667 -42.93 33.62 -6.06
N ASP A 668 -42.82 34.83 -6.59
CA ASP A 668 -43.16 35.16 -7.96
C ASP A 668 -41.99 35.84 -8.69
N PHE A 669 -42.23 36.26 -9.93
CA PHE A 669 -41.24 36.93 -10.77
C PHE A 669 -40.68 38.22 -10.13
N PHE A 670 -41.53 38.97 -9.41
CA PHE A 670 -41.14 40.24 -8.82
C PHE A 670 -40.26 40.06 -7.58
N ASP A 671 -40.35 38.93 -6.90
CA ASP A 671 -39.43 38.60 -5.81
C ASP A 671 -38.00 38.39 -6.33
N LEU A 672 -37.83 37.58 -7.38
CA LEU A 672 -36.53 37.40 -8.02
C LEU A 672 -35.99 38.71 -8.60
N LYS A 673 -36.86 39.49 -9.26
CA LYS A 673 -36.51 40.83 -9.76
C LYS A 673 -36.03 41.74 -8.62
N GLY A 674 -36.73 41.76 -7.49
CA GLY A 674 -36.38 42.58 -6.33
C GLY A 674 -35.02 42.20 -5.72
N ILE A 675 -34.72 40.90 -5.64
CA ILE A 675 -33.40 40.40 -5.21
C ILE A 675 -32.30 40.89 -6.16
N LEU A 676 -32.52 40.80 -7.47
CA LEU A 676 -31.54 41.26 -8.46
C LEU A 676 -31.38 42.78 -8.45
N GLU A 677 -32.45 43.55 -8.29
CA GLU A 677 -32.38 45.02 -8.12
C GLU A 677 -31.59 45.40 -6.87
N ALA A 678 -31.82 44.71 -5.74
CA ALA A 678 -31.06 44.92 -4.52
C ALA A 678 -29.58 44.54 -4.69
N LEU A 679 -29.29 43.45 -5.41
CA LEU A 679 -27.91 43.05 -5.76
C LEU A 679 -27.22 44.15 -6.58
N PHE A 680 -27.82 44.61 -7.68
CA PHE A 680 -27.22 45.64 -8.53
C PHE A 680 -27.05 46.98 -7.80
N ALA A 681 -28.03 47.36 -6.97
CA ALA A 681 -27.91 48.54 -6.11
C ALA A 681 -26.74 48.41 -5.12
N GLY A 682 -26.58 47.23 -4.50
CA GLY A 682 -25.46 46.92 -3.60
C GLY A 682 -24.10 46.94 -4.29
N LEU A 683 -24.05 46.53 -5.56
CA LEU A 683 -22.85 46.58 -6.42
C LEU A 683 -22.61 47.97 -7.03
N LYS A 684 -23.57 48.91 -6.90
CA LYS A 684 -23.56 50.23 -7.55
C LYS A 684 -23.45 50.14 -9.07
N VAL A 685 -24.09 49.13 -9.66
CA VAL A 685 -24.22 49.03 -11.12
C VAL A 685 -25.30 50.01 -11.55
N GLU A 686 -24.92 50.98 -12.37
CA GLU A 686 -25.83 51.97 -12.94
C GLU A 686 -26.43 51.45 -14.26
N ALA A 687 -27.47 52.12 -14.78
CA ALA A 687 -28.08 51.82 -16.08
C ALA A 687 -28.53 50.35 -16.29
N VAL A 688 -29.06 49.71 -15.24
CA VAL A 688 -29.66 48.37 -15.35
C VAL A 688 -31.07 48.47 -15.93
N GLU A 689 -31.30 47.84 -17.07
CA GLU A 689 -32.62 47.72 -17.70
C GLU A 689 -33.12 46.26 -17.65
N VAL A 690 -34.39 46.08 -17.29
CA VAL A 690 -35.08 44.79 -17.34
C VAL A 690 -36.10 44.82 -18.47
N SER A 691 -35.75 44.23 -19.62
CA SER A 691 -36.62 44.18 -20.80
C SER A 691 -37.28 42.81 -20.95
N PRO A 692 -38.48 42.70 -21.56
CA PRO A 692 -39.03 41.40 -21.95
C PRO A 692 -38.02 40.62 -22.80
N GLY A 693 -37.90 39.33 -22.54
CA GLY A 693 -36.93 38.46 -23.19
C GLY A 693 -37.50 37.09 -23.48
N GLU A 694 -36.78 36.34 -24.32
CA GLU A 694 -37.10 34.95 -24.63
C GLU A 694 -35.86 34.07 -24.38
N HIS A 695 -36.09 32.95 -23.71
CA HIS A 695 -35.11 31.88 -23.51
C HIS A 695 -35.86 30.54 -23.43
N PRO A 696 -35.37 29.46 -24.06
CA PRO A 696 -36.14 28.22 -24.12
C PRO A 696 -36.45 27.61 -22.75
N SER A 697 -35.57 27.78 -21.76
CA SER A 697 -35.76 27.24 -20.41
C SER A 697 -36.78 28.00 -19.54
N PHE A 698 -37.24 29.18 -19.96
CA PHE A 698 -38.13 30.01 -19.15
C PHE A 698 -39.54 30.11 -19.75
N HIS A 699 -40.53 30.40 -18.90
CA HIS A 699 -41.90 30.59 -19.34
C HIS A 699 -41.99 31.83 -20.26
N PRO A 700 -42.58 31.75 -21.47
CA PRO A 700 -42.55 32.84 -22.47
C PRO A 700 -43.11 34.18 -21.98
N GLY A 701 -44.16 34.15 -21.16
CA GLY A 701 -44.77 35.36 -20.57
C GLY A 701 -44.12 35.85 -19.27
N LYS A 702 -43.07 35.18 -18.77
CA LYS A 702 -42.40 35.48 -17.49
C LYS A 702 -40.88 35.35 -17.63
N CYS A 703 -40.34 35.94 -18.70
CA CYS A 703 -38.91 35.94 -19.00
C CYS A 703 -38.46 37.36 -19.30
N ALA A 704 -37.31 37.74 -18.75
CA ALA A 704 -36.72 39.05 -18.94
C ALA A 704 -35.22 38.94 -19.20
N ARG A 705 -34.68 39.88 -19.97
CA ARG A 705 -33.25 40.10 -20.15
C ARG A 705 -32.83 41.25 -19.25
N ILE A 706 -31.67 41.10 -18.65
CA ILE A 706 -31.03 42.16 -17.86
C ILE A 706 -29.92 42.73 -18.72
N LEU A 707 -30.02 44.02 -19.00
CA LEU A 707 -29.10 44.79 -19.82
C LEU A 707 -28.38 45.79 -18.92
N ILE A 708 -27.09 46.00 -19.17
CA ILE A 708 -26.23 46.94 -18.42
C ILE A 708 -25.53 47.78 -19.49
N ASP A 709 -25.74 49.09 -19.45
CA ASP A 709 -25.26 50.05 -20.46
C ASP A 709 -25.85 49.85 -21.88
N GLY A 710 -27.08 49.32 -21.95
CA GLY A 710 -27.77 48.94 -23.19
C GLY A 710 -27.53 47.48 -23.57
#